data_AF-A0A7G9S987-F1
#
_entry.id   AF-A0A7G9S987-F1
#
_cell.length_a   1.000
_cell.length_b   1.000
_cell.length_c   1.000
_cell.angle_alpha   90.00
_cell.angle_beta   90.00
_cell.angle_gamma   90.00
#
_symmetry.space_group_name_H-M   'P 1'
#
loop_
_entity.id
_entity.type
_entity.pdbx_description
1 polymer ?
#
loop_
_entity_poly.entity_id
_entity_poly.type
_entity_poly.pdbx_seq_one_letter_code
_entity_poly.pdbx_strand_id
1 'polypeptide(L)'
;MDQSIMIIAGGLAVVMVLAVMLLRHRSQPVPDPTIDLGRRRGVGDGLVTQPPLPSVDVLPPRPRPALGLTPWDGRSDGEPSDEAEGSDGADEEAFDRPTILMEADERAIDDDQESAVGFDEGMTLGADFVIPRGVGELPPEELDGAPAEPVEDHAPLVLMTKKKRSPGAPPPYLQAAHVPREVEENVSVVLRRQVPLAAGPARSWLGGLPRLPDSVEWPRTVAPDRADEGDRPLHFVAQISCEDLPPDLWGGLGPRVGWLLFFLDPLDPEGDDPRLVRVVHVEEWGAEREPPVDLPPVDEETGPGPDYRHCRTVRDIPTRWRRWPVDLVAVPNQLYDEGNRIFVTPPDFAAQLYAGAPVDPAPAEAEADAPLSWRGALYIIDSVLRELDEGIIGRPPSPAQREVLLRENYVASIIPELRAQEEAWMSVGRGAIVAKPEPLTLRERELQARMQSISEDRQRELEKVAAFIVQNPNGEAIIARCEHDRKAEADWRAGAIAGLEAVRDQIIAQPLDTPLLPEDWEALRMHLDGQRFAGWSIEWTSRNTEFPVSLVQRTVSLLDLAEAGRNAGVVELAADYQADPALAALVPEGIRSRLEPHWRALTDNRPHRMGGYHDGLQTDPEEGPQAMLLLLQLASDDGMHWMWGDGGAYFITISPRDLAQGRFDQAEIRLELP
;
A
#
# COMPACT_ATOMS: atom_id res chain seq x y z
N MET A 1 -11.25 34.30 19.54
CA MET A 1 -10.87 33.05 20.23
C MET A 1 -11.13 31.91 19.24
N ASP A 2 -10.53 32.00 18.04
CA ASP A 2 -10.96 31.19 16.88
C ASP A 2 -9.89 31.05 15.77
N GLN A 3 -8.60 31.15 16.12
CA GLN A 3 -7.50 30.85 15.18
C GLN A 3 -6.44 29.90 15.77
N SER A 4 -6.56 29.53 17.05
CA SER A 4 -5.58 28.68 17.74
C SER A 4 -5.91 27.19 17.68
N ILE A 5 -7.11 26.81 17.20
CA ILE A 5 -7.57 25.40 17.16
C ILE A 5 -7.28 24.74 15.80
N MET A 6 -7.18 25.50 14.70
CA MET A 6 -6.82 24.92 13.38
C MET A 6 -5.32 24.64 13.21
N ILE A 7 -4.44 25.31 13.96
CA ILE A 7 -2.98 25.05 13.92
C ILE A 7 -2.61 23.72 14.62
N ILE A 8 -3.48 23.18 15.47
CA ILE A 8 -3.19 22.02 16.34
C ILE A 8 -3.56 20.68 15.68
N ALA A 9 -4.51 20.66 14.74
CA ALA A 9 -4.86 19.44 13.99
C ALA A 9 -3.86 19.15 12.86
N GLY A 10 -3.37 20.18 12.15
CA GLY A 10 -2.35 20.01 11.10
C GLY A 10 -0.97 19.62 11.62
N GLY A 11 -0.63 19.94 12.87
CA GLY A 11 0.68 19.63 13.46
C GLY A 11 0.86 18.17 13.88
N LEU A 12 -0.20 17.38 14.04
CA LEU A 12 -0.10 15.97 14.47
C LEU A 12 0.03 15.01 13.28
N ALA A 13 -0.56 15.34 12.13
CA ALA A 13 -0.42 14.60 10.88
C ALA A 13 0.99 14.77 10.28
N VAL A 14 1.55 15.99 10.31
CA VAL A 14 2.89 16.29 9.80
C VAL A 14 3.99 15.57 10.60
N VAL A 15 3.80 15.31 11.90
CA VAL A 15 4.79 14.62 12.75
C VAL A 15 4.80 13.10 12.53
N MET A 16 3.67 12.48 12.15
CA MET A 16 3.67 11.05 11.77
C MET A 16 4.24 10.84 10.36
N VAL A 17 3.98 11.74 9.41
CA VAL A 17 4.55 11.66 8.05
C VAL A 17 6.07 11.91 8.05
N LEU A 18 6.57 12.87 8.84
CA LEU A 18 8.03 13.10 8.98
C LEU A 18 8.77 11.97 9.71
N ALA A 19 8.11 11.24 10.62
CA ALA A 19 8.71 10.09 11.30
C ALA A 19 8.89 8.89 10.33
N VAL A 20 7.97 8.70 9.39
CA VAL A 20 8.07 7.69 8.32
C VAL A 20 9.12 8.09 7.28
N MET A 21 9.21 9.38 6.92
CA MET A 21 10.22 9.88 5.95
C MET A 21 11.66 9.84 6.49
N LEU A 22 11.88 10.12 7.79
CA LEU A 22 13.24 10.13 8.37
C LEU A 22 13.81 8.74 8.67
N LEU A 23 12.99 7.70 8.65
CA LEU A 23 13.44 6.30 8.83
C LEU A 23 13.89 5.62 7.52
N ARG A 24 13.57 6.17 6.34
CA ARG A 24 13.95 5.58 5.04
C ARG A 24 15.09 6.29 4.29
N HIS A 25 15.46 7.53 4.63
CA HIS A 25 16.51 8.27 3.93
C HIS A 25 17.89 8.21 4.64
N ARG A 26 18.55 7.05 4.62
CA ARG A 26 20.00 6.96 4.94
C ARG A 26 20.73 5.94 4.08
N SER A 27 20.71 6.15 2.77
CA SER A 27 21.66 5.55 1.84
C SER A 27 21.82 6.48 0.64
N GLN A 28 22.80 7.40 0.66
CA GLN A 28 23.62 7.85 -0.49
C GLN A 28 24.67 8.88 0.02
N PRO A 29 25.93 8.83 -0.47
CA PRO A 29 26.98 9.76 -0.05
C PRO A 29 26.90 11.09 -0.82
N VAL A 30 27.00 12.20 -0.08
CA VAL A 30 27.15 13.56 -0.62
C VAL A 30 28.60 13.76 -1.10
N PRO A 31 28.86 14.27 -2.32
CA PRO A 31 30.20 14.69 -2.72
C PRO A 31 30.51 16.11 -2.20
N ASP A 32 31.73 16.26 -1.71
CA ASP A 32 32.31 17.48 -1.13
C ASP A 32 32.40 18.64 -2.15
N PRO A 33 31.92 19.86 -1.84
CA PRO A 33 32.08 21.01 -2.71
C PRO A 33 33.17 21.96 -2.18
N THR A 34 34.29 22.10 -2.88
CA THR A 34 35.03 23.37 -2.87
C THR A 34 35.97 23.57 -4.07
N ILE A 35 35.49 24.41 -5.01
CA ILE A 35 36.12 25.62 -5.58
C ILE A 35 37.62 25.56 -5.94
N ASP A 36 37.92 25.70 -7.23
CA ASP A 36 39.04 26.54 -7.69
C ASP A 36 38.61 27.43 -8.88
N LEU A 37 38.97 28.72 -8.77
CA LEU A 37 38.64 29.82 -9.68
C LEU A 37 39.86 30.12 -10.57
N GLY A 38 39.73 30.03 -11.89
CA GLY A 38 40.90 30.26 -12.76
C GLY A 38 40.66 30.57 -14.24
N ARG A 39 40.13 31.78 -14.52
CA ARG A 39 40.38 32.65 -15.71
C ARG A 39 40.92 32.06 -17.04
N ARG A 40 40.16 32.44 -18.10
CA ARG A 40 40.54 33.15 -19.36
C ARG A 40 41.03 32.38 -20.62
N ARG A 41 40.36 32.76 -21.73
CA ARG A 41 40.76 32.86 -23.16
C ARG A 41 41.08 31.52 -23.85
N GLY A 42 40.64 31.20 -25.06
CA GLY A 42 39.90 31.90 -26.11
C GLY A 42 40.17 31.21 -27.46
N VAL A 43 39.28 31.40 -28.43
CA VAL A 43 39.50 31.28 -29.90
C VAL A 43 39.66 29.88 -30.50
N GLY A 44 38.83 29.59 -31.51
CA GLY A 44 39.33 29.06 -32.79
C GLY A 44 38.72 27.75 -33.30
N ASP A 45 37.75 27.91 -34.23
CA ASP A 45 37.60 27.22 -35.52
C ASP A 45 37.84 25.70 -35.67
N GLY A 46 36.92 25.07 -36.42
CA GLY A 46 37.33 24.10 -37.43
C GLY A 46 36.41 22.90 -37.64
N LEU A 47 35.47 23.04 -38.59
CA LEU A 47 34.89 21.99 -39.43
C LEU A 47 35.79 20.74 -39.64
N VAL A 48 35.21 19.53 -39.62
CA VAL A 48 35.21 18.56 -40.75
C VAL A 48 34.08 17.53 -40.55
N THR A 49 33.39 17.27 -41.65
CA THR A 49 32.25 16.37 -41.85
C THR A 49 32.64 14.99 -42.39
N GLN A 50 31.77 13.99 -42.13
CA GLN A 50 31.46 12.75 -42.90
C GLN A 50 32.34 11.48 -42.76
N PRO A 51 31.86 10.26 -43.13
CA PRO A 51 30.57 9.57 -42.86
C PRO A 51 30.80 8.04 -42.55
N PRO A 52 29.77 7.15 -42.48
CA PRO A 52 29.84 5.84 -41.79
C PRO A 52 30.08 4.62 -42.72
N LEU A 53 30.45 3.47 -42.14
CA LEU A 53 30.51 2.14 -42.79
C LEU A 53 30.29 1.00 -41.76
N PRO A 54 29.92 -0.23 -42.20
CA PRO A 54 28.63 -0.85 -41.86
C PRO A 54 28.69 -2.11 -40.99
N SER A 55 27.48 -2.59 -40.67
CA SER A 55 27.02 -3.80 -39.98
C SER A 55 27.75 -5.10 -40.32
N VAL A 56 27.97 -5.94 -39.30
CA VAL A 56 28.10 -7.40 -39.46
C VAL A 56 27.34 -8.09 -38.32
N ASP A 57 26.35 -8.88 -38.72
CA ASP A 57 25.61 -9.84 -37.89
C ASP A 57 26.54 -10.91 -37.29
N VAL A 58 26.46 -11.13 -35.98
CA VAL A 58 26.87 -12.39 -35.36
C VAL A 58 25.85 -12.77 -34.28
N LEU A 59 25.03 -13.77 -34.60
CA LEU A 59 24.18 -14.50 -33.66
C LEU A 59 25.01 -15.13 -32.52
N PRO A 60 24.58 -15.06 -31.25
CA PRO A 60 25.26 -15.72 -30.14
C PRO A 60 24.85 -17.20 -30.00
N PRO A 61 25.72 -18.08 -29.47
CA PRO A 61 25.36 -19.47 -29.17
C PRO A 61 24.59 -19.56 -27.84
N ARG A 62 23.49 -20.33 -27.84
CA ARG A 62 22.79 -20.77 -26.62
C ARG A 62 23.64 -21.82 -25.86
N PRO A 63 23.57 -21.82 -24.52
CA PRO A 63 23.60 -23.07 -23.77
C PRO A 63 22.35 -23.26 -22.88
N ARG A 64 21.97 -24.54 -22.75
CA ARG A 64 20.89 -25.11 -21.93
C ARG A 64 21.37 -25.37 -20.49
N PRO A 65 20.45 -25.67 -19.53
CA PRO A 65 20.58 -25.31 -18.12
C PRO A 65 21.31 -26.36 -17.28
N ALA A 66 21.90 -25.93 -16.16
CA ALA A 66 22.37 -26.82 -15.11
C ALA A 66 21.90 -26.34 -13.74
N LEU A 67 21.19 -27.23 -13.06
CA LEU A 67 20.83 -27.20 -11.63
C LEU A 67 22.08 -27.27 -10.76
N GLY A 68 22.09 -26.59 -9.61
CA GLY A 68 23.11 -26.79 -8.58
C GLY A 68 23.13 -25.74 -7.48
N LEU A 69 22.41 -26.01 -6.40
CA LEU A 69 22.48 -25.35 -5.09
C LEU A 69 23.87 -25.54 -4.45
N THR A 70 24.49 -24.47 -3.92
CA THR A 70 25.14 -24.34 -2.58
C THR A 70 26.06 -23.10 -2.50
N PRO A 71 26.34 -22.58 -1.28
CA PRO A 71 26.53 -21.16 -1.01
C PRO A 71 28.00 -20.69 -1.07
N TRP A 72 28.17 -19.40 -1.39
CA TRP A 72 29.45 -18.72 -1.44
C TRP A 72 29.76 -18.04 -0.09
N ASP A 73 30.81 -18.54 0.56
CA ASP A 73 31.68 -17.81 1.49
C ASP A 73 32.62 -16.91 0.68
N GLY A 74 32.83 -15.68 1.16
CA GLY A 74 33.78 -14.73 0.57
C GLY A 74 34.49 -13.92 1.65
N ARG A 75 35.59 -14.47 2.19
CA ARG A 75 36.65 -13.69 2.83
C ARG A 75 37.51 -12.99 1.76
N SER A 76 37.98 -11.80 2.10
CA SER A 76 39.28 -11.24 1.70
C SER A 76 39.53 -10.04 2.62
N ASP A 77 40.69 -9.64 3.08
CA ASP A 77 42.04 -10.19 3.25
C ASP A 77 42.77 -9.07 4.01
N GLY A 78 43.61 -9.39 4.99
CA GLY A 78 44.35 -8.37 5.75
C GLY A 78 45.11 -8.95 6.94
N GLU A 79 46.16 -9.72 6.66
CA GLU A 79 47.25 -10.07 7.60
C GLU A 79 48.35 -8.97 7.60
N PRO A 80 49.36 -9.00 8.49
CA PRO A 80 49.38 -9.50 9.88
C PRO A 80 50.18 -8.58 10.83
N SER A 81 50.11 -8.84 12.14
CA SER A 81 51.22 -8.53 13.05
C SER A 81 51.40 -9.66 14.06
N ASP A 82 52.61 -10.17 14.08
CA ASP A 82 53.18 -11.19 14.96
C ASP A 82 52.87 -10.95 16.44
N GLU A 83 52.57 -12.02 17.18
CA GLU A 83 53.28 -12.35 18.42
C GLU A 83 52.99 -13.80 18.83
N ALA A 84 54.04 -14.44 19.34
CA ALA A 84 54.20 -15.87 19.54
C ALA A 84 53.74 -16.35 20.93
N GLU A 85 53.94 -17.65 21.18
CA GLU A 85 53.72 -18.44 22.40
C GLU A 85 52.36 -19.16 22.42
N GLY A 86 52.21 -20.47 22.59
CA GLY A 86 53.13 -21.56 22.92
C GLY A 86 52.36 -22.67 23.67
N SER A 87 52.67 -23.94 23.37
CA SER A 87 52.34 -25.18 24.11
C SER A 87 50.87 -25.68 24.05
N ASP A 88 50.67 -26.88 23.47
CA ASP A 88 50.45 -28.19 24.14
C ASP A 88 49.02 -28.28 24.72
N GLY A 89 48.17 -29.26 24.44
CA GLY A 89 48.38 -30.64 24.04
C GLY A 89 47.61 -31.51 25.04
N ALA A 90 46.70 -32.38 24.54
CA ALA A 90 46.02 -33.48 25.25
C ALA A 90 45.07 -33.08 26.41
N ASP A 91 44.10 -33.85 26.86
CA ASP A 91 43.31 -34.98 26.39
C ASP A 91 42.18 -35.14 27.45
N GLU A 92 41.07 -35.74 27.03
CA GLU A 92 40.14 -36.61 27.78
C GLU A 92 40.36 -36.84 29.29
N GLU A 93 39.30 -36.68 30.11
CA GLU A 93 38.68 -37.83 30.80
C GLU A 93 37.38 -37.45 31.55
N ALA A 94 36.37 -38.28 31.34
CA ALA A 94 35.11 -38.32 32.06
C ALA A 94 35.25 -39.11 33.37
N PHE A 95 34.65 -38.64 34.46
CA PHE A 95 34.30 -39.52 35.59
C PHE A 95 33.04 -39.03 36.34
N ASP A 96 31.99 -39.82 36.17
CA ASP A 96 31.02 -40.37 37.13
C ASP A 96 30.41 -39.53 38.27
N ARG A 97 29.08 -39.70 38.41
CA ARG A 97 28.20 -39.14 39.45
C ARG A 97 28.40 -39.85 40.79
N PRO A 98 27.82 -39.33 41.89
CA PRO A 98 26.62 -40.01 42.38
C PRO A 98 25.53 -39.11 42.98
N THR A 99 24.32 -39.65 42.86
CA THR A 99 23.02 -39.26 43.45
C THR A 99 23.03 -39.38 44.98
N ILE A 100 22.39 -38.43 45.69
CA ILE A 100 21.87 -38.63 47.05
C ILE A 100 20.43 -38.13 47.12
N LEU A 101 19.54 -39.03 47.53
CA LEU A 101 18.17 -38.80 48.01
C LEU A 101 18.21 -38.40 49.49
N MET A 102 17.36 -37.45 49.90
CA MET A 102 16.76 -37.43 51.24
C MET A 102 15.37 -36.78 51.19
N GLU A 103 14.37 -37.59 51.54
CA GLU A 103 13.07 -37.25 52.13
C GLU A 103 13.29 -36.38 53.40
N ALA A 104 12.38 -35.63 54.03
CA ALA A 104 10.99 -35.20 53.88
C ALA A 104 10.78 -34.21 55.08
N ASP A 105 9.92 -33.19 55.00
CA ASP A 105 8.87 -32.97 56.01
C ASP A 105 7.94 -31.82 55.61
N GLU A 106 6.64 -32.10 55.71
CA GLU A 106 5.52 -31.21 55.48
C GLU A 106 5.26 -30.38 56.75
N ARG A 107 4.97 -29.08 56.60
CA ARG A 107 3.98 -28.41 57.45
C ARG A 107 3.44 -27.15 56.79
N ALA A 108 2.13 -27.19 56.58
CA ALA A 108 1.27 -26.20 55.99
C ALA A 108 1.19 -24.89 56.79
N ILE A 109 1.08 -23.77 56.07
CA ILE A 109 0.34 -22.58 56.47
C ILE A 109 -0.44 -22.12 55.22
N ASP A 110 -1.77 -22.19 55.31
CA ASP A 110 -2.75 -21.53 54.45
C ASP A 110 -2.65 -20.01 54.59
N ASP A 111 -2.67 -19.27 53.48
CA ASP A 111 -3.61 -18.15 53.25
C ASP A 111 -3.36 -17.49 51.88
N ASP A 112 -4.40 -17.60 51.04
CA ASP A 112 -4.95 -16.67 50.05
C ASP A 112 -4.20 -16.16 48.79
N GLN A 113 -4.93 -16.37 47.69
CA GLN A 113 -4.79 -15.99 46.28
C GLN A 113 -4.83 -14.45 46.10
N GLU A 114 -4.19 -13.81 45.12
CA GLU A 114 -4.38 -13.93 43.66
C GLU A 114 -3.12 -13.57 42.85
N SER A 115 -2.82 -14.50 41.93
CA SER A 115 -2.07 -14.47 40.67
C SER A 115 -1.28 -13.23 40.22
N ALA A 116 0.04 -13.31 40.36
CA ALA A 116 0.96 -12.94 39.28
C ALA A 116 1.20 -14.19 38.42
N VAL A 117 0.73 -14.21 37.18
CA VAL A 117 0.96 -15.32 36.26
C VAL A 117 2.41 -15.24 35.79
N GLY A 118 3.24 -16.17 36.26
CA GLY A 118 4.54 -16.45 35.65
C GLY A 118 4.30 -17.01 34.24
N PHE A 119 4.91 -16.38 33.25
CA PHE A 119 4.89 -16.87 31.88
C PHE A 119 5.79 -18.11 31.82
N ASP A 120 5.18 -19.25 31.52
CA ASP A 120 5.84 -20.54 31.42
C ASP A 120 6.76 -20.55 30.19
N GLU A 121 8.07 -20.68 30.41
CA GLU A 121 9.04 -20.92 29.35
C GLU A 121 8.79 -22.32 28.76
N GLY A 122 8.20 -22.38 27.56
CA GLY A 122 8.27 -23.58 26.71
C GLY A 122 6.97 -24.33 26.43
N MET A 123 5.87 -23.64 26.09
CA MET A 123 4.86 -24.29 25.24
C MET A 123 5.36 -24.36 23.80
N THR A 124 5.61 -25.57 23.30
CA THR A 124 5.75 -25.84 21.87
C THR A 124 4.50 -25.35 21.14
N LEU A 125 4.69 -24.32 20.32
CA LEU A 125 3.66 -23.55 19.62
C LEU A 125 2.93 -24.38 18.54
N GLY A 126 1.60 -24.44 18.61
CA GLY A 126 0.66 -24.35 17.47
C GLY A 126 0.67 -25.37 16.33
N ALA A 127 1.67 -26.25 16.19
CA ALA A 127 1.82 -27.11 15.01
C ALA A 127 0.66 -28.11 14.79
N ASP A 128 -0.08 -28.45 15.85
CA ASP A 128 -1.24 -29.34 15.80
C ASP A 128 -2.58 -28.60 15.65
N PHE A 129 -2.58 -27.27 15.49
CA PHE A 129 -3.83 -26.53 15.27
C PHE A 129 -4.42 -26.88 13.92
N VAL A 130 -5.65 -27.38 13.95
CA VAL A 130 -6.46 -27.68 12.78
C VAL A 130 -7.66 -26.76 12.81
N ILE A 131 -7.86 -25.98 11.75
CA ILE A 131 -9.07 -25.16 11.63
C ILE A 131 -10.26 -26.13 11.63
N PRO A 132 -11.24 -25.96 12.54
CA PRO A 132 -12.45 -26.78 12.53
C PRO A 132 -13.04 -26.83 11.13
N ARG A 133 -13.64 -27.96 10.75
CA ARG A 133 -14.39 -28.05 9.50
C ARG A 133 -15.85 -27.90 9.86
N GLY A 134 -16.39 -26.69 9.78
CA GLY A 134 -17.83 -26.48 9.83
C GLY A 134 -18.50 -27.27 8.69
N VAL A 135 -19.23 -28.34 9.01
CA VAL A 135 -20.09 -29.04 8.04
C VAL A 135 -21.44 -28.32 8.04
N GLY A 136 -21.47 -27.10 7.52
CA GLY A 136 -22.69 -26.31 7.42
C GLY A 136 -23.51 -26.72 6.19
N GLU A 137 -24.64 -27.41 6.39
CA GLU A 137 -25.69 -27.47 5.38
C GLU A 137 -26.23 -26.04 5.19
N LEU A 138 -26.16 -25.54 3.95
CA LEU A 138 -26.86 -24.34 3.52
C LEU A 138 -28.35 -24.43 3.92
N PRO A 139 -28.96 -23.36 4.46
CA PRO A 139 -30.40 -23.37 4.70
C PRO A 139 -31.14 -23.59 3.38
N PRO A 140 -32.22 -24.39 3.35
CA PRO A 140 -32.90 -24.71 2.10
C PRO A 140 -33.51 -23.43 1.50
N GLU A 141 -33.17 -23.16 0.25
CA GLU A 141 -33.81 -22.15 -0.59
C GLU A 141 -35.33 -22.37 -0.63
N GLU A 142 -36.12 -21.42 -0.13
CA GLU A 142 -37.51 -21.25 -0.55
C GLU A 142 -37.52 -20.62 -1.95
N LEU A 143 -37.22 -21.45 -2.97
CA LEU A 143 -37.51 -21.14 -4.36
C LEU A 143 -38.98 -21.51 -4.63
N ASP A 144 -39.86 -20.52 -4.46
CA ASP A 144 -41.25 -20.64 -4.87
C ASP A 144 -41.33 -20.60 -6.41
N GLY A 145 -41.82 -21.70 -6.97
CA GLY A 145 -41.79 -21.97 -8.42
C GLY A 145 -42.81 -21.17 -9.22
N ALA A 146 -42.39 -20.73 -10.41
CA ALA A 146 -43.28 -20.38 -11.51
C ALA A 146 -42.71 -20.90 -12.85
N PRO A 147 -43.56 -21.27 -13.82
CA PRO A 147 -43.32 -22.40 -14.70
C PRO A 147 -42.50 -22.07 -15.94
N ALA A 148 -41.83 -23.10 -16.45
CA ALA A 148 -41.16 -23.11 -17.75
C ALA A 148 -42.16 -22.92 -18.90
N GLU A 149 -41.93 -21.88 -19.72
CA GLU A 149 -42.53 -21.76 -21.05
C GLU A 149 -41.65 -22.47 -22.10
N PRO A 150 -42.24 -23.01 -23.19
CA PRO A 150 -41.56 -23.93 -24.08
C PRO A 150 -40.60 -23.22 -25.04
N VAL A 151 -39.47 -23.88 -25.26
CA VAL A 151 -38.51 -23.61 -26.33
C VAL A 151 -39.16 -23.95 -27.67
N GLU A 152 -39.36 -22.94 -28.54
CA GLU A 152 -39.67 -23.17 -29.95
C GLU A 152 -38.41 -23.11 -30.82
N ASP A 153 -38.37 -24.08 -31.72
CA ASP A 153 -37.29 -24.52 -32.58
C ASP A 153 -37.10 -23.62 -33.81
N HIS A 154 -35.91 -23.73 -34.40
CA HIS A 154 -35.28 -22.84 -35.35
C HIS A 154 -35.95 -22.68 -36.73
N ALA A 155 -35.73 -21.52 -37.36
CA ALA A 155 -35.73 -21.35 -38.82
C ALA A 155 -34.61 -20.36 -39.26
N PRO A 156 -34.07 -20.48 -40.49
CA PRO A 156 -32.63 -20.39 -40.73
C PRO A 156 -32.09 -18.98 -40.93
N LEU A 157 -30.85 -18.79 -40.45
CA LEU A 157 -29.95 -17.69 -40.78
C LEU A 157 -29.79 -17.55 -42.30
N VAL A 158 -30.27 -16.44 -42.84
CA VAL A 158 -29.93 -15.98 -44.19
C VAL A 158 -28.46 -15.57 -44.17
N LEU A 159 -27.62 -16.39 -44.81
CA LEU A 159 -26.24 -16.05 -45.19
C LEU A 159 -26.25 -14.77 -46.04
N MET A 160 -26.07 -13.62 -45.40
CA MET A 160 -25.66 -12.42 -46.11
C MET A 160 -24.20 -12.58 -46.52
N THR A 161 -24.01 -12.74 -47.84
CA THR A 161 -22.73 -12.90 -48.49
C THR A 161 -21.75 -11.80 -48.08
N LYS A 162 -20.60 -12.21 -47.55
CA LYS A 162 -19.41 -11.39 -47.30
C LYS A 162 -19.10 -10.52 -48.53
N LYS A 163 -19.30 -9.21 -48.40
CA LYS A 163 -18.63 -8.24 -49.28
C LYS A 163 -17.27 -7.95 -48.63
N LYS A 164 -16.20 -8.57 -49.15
CA LYS A 164 -14.82 -8.15 -48.87
C LYS A 164 -14.73 -6.64 -49.15
N ARG A 165 -14.73 -5.82 -48.09
CA ARG A 165 -14.22 -4.46 -48.20
C ARG A 165 -12.71 -4.57 -48.17
N SER A 166 -12.09 -3.98 -49.18
CA SER A 166 -10.65 -3.72 -49.26
C SER A 166 -10.18 -3.00 -47.98
N PRO A 167 -8.87 -3.04 -47.65
CA PRO A 167 -8.34 -2.37 -46.46
C PRO A 167 -8.80 -0.91 -46.48
N GLY A 168 -9.59 -0.52 -45.48
CA GLY A 168 -10.11 0.83 -45.38
C GLY A 168 -8.96 1.81 -45.22
N ALA A 169 -8.94 2.85 -46.05
CA ALA A 169 -8.15 4.04 -45.77
C ALA A 169 -8.52 4.58 -44.38
N PRO A 170 -7.59 5.22 -43.65
CA PRO A 170 -7.86 5.79 -42.33
C PRO A 170 -9.07 6.74 -42.36
N PRO A 171 -9.83 6.88 -41.26
CA PRO A 171 -10.96 7.79 -41.16
C PRO A 171 -10.56 9.22 -41.57
N PRO A 172 -11.50 10.07 -42.00
CA PRO A 172 -11.20 11.42 -42.43
C PRO A 172 -10.88 12.29 -41.20
N TYR A 173 -9.69 12.12 -40.64
CA TYR A 173 -9.05 13.12 -39.81
C TYR A 173 -9.04 14.44 -40.59
N LEU A 174 -9.38 15.55 -39.92
CA LEU A 174 -9.33 16.87 -40.52
C LEU A 174 -7.97 17.06 -41.20
N GLN A 175 -7.96 17.49 -42.47
CA GLN A 175 -6.69 17.79 -43.14
C GLN A 175 -5.90 18.78 -42.27
N ALA A 176 -4.66 18.41 -41.95
CA ALA A 176 -3.76 19.08 -40.99
C ALA A 176 -3.60 20.60 -41.17
N ALA A 177 -3.99 21.16 -42.32
CA ALA A 177 -3.84 22.56 -42.66
C ALA A 177 -4.75 23.52 -41.88
N HIS A 178 -5.79 23.04 -41.19
CA HIS A 178 -6.77 23.89 -40.48
C HIS A 178 -7.00 23.52 -39.00
N VAL A 179 -6.16 22.66 -38.40
CA VAL A 179 -6.26 22.36 -36.97
C VAL A 179 -5.71 23.55 -36.18
N PRO A 180 -6.46 24.15 -35.24
CA PRO A 180 -5.97 25.26 -34.45
C PRO A 180 -4.81 24.80 -33.56
N ARG A 181 -3.86 25.70 -33.28
CA ARG A 181 -2.71 25.40 -32.40
C ARG A 181 -3.10 25.31 -30.93
N GLU A 182 -4.14 26.03 -30.56
CA GLU A 182 -4.70 26.09 -29.22
C GLU A 182 -6.21 25.90 -29.33
N VAL A 183 -6.82 25.24 -28.35
CA VAL A 183 -8.25 24.92 -28.35
C VAL A 183 -8.89 25.46 -27.08
N GLU A 184 -9.97 26.22 -27.25
CA GLU A 184 -10.83 26.64 -26.14
C GLU A 184 -11.74 25.46 -25.74
N GLU A 185 -11.67 25.04 -24.47
CA GLU A 185 -12.50 23.96 -23.94
C GLU A 185 -13.54 24.49 -22.95
N ASN A 186 -14.82 24.20 -23.19
CA ASN A 186 -15.92 24.61 -22.31
C ASN A 186 -16.54 23.43 -21.54
N VAL A 187 -16.12 22.20 -21.85
CA VAL A 187 -16.61 20.96 -21.25
C VAL A 187 -15.43 20.09 -20.84
N SER A 188 -15.58 19.38 -19.74
CA SER A 188 -14.73 18.27 -19.35
C SER A 188 -15.60 17.08 -18.98
N VAL A 189 -15.01 15.89 -18.90
CA VAL A 189 -15.70 14.66 -18.53
C VAL A 189 -15.07 14.09 -17.28
N VAL A 190 -15.87 13.85 -16.26
CA VAL A 190 -15.46 13.13 -15.05
C VAL A 190 -15.82 11.65 -15.20
N LEU A 191 -14.86 10.77 -14.88
CA LEU A 191 -15.09 9.33 -14.87
C LEU A 191 -15.64 8.94 -13.50
N ARG A 192 -16.98 8.92 -13.40
CA ARG A 192 -17.68 8.59 -12.15
C ARG A 192 -17.75 7.06 -11.98
N ARG A 193 -17.15 6.52 -10.94
CA ARG A 193 -17.31 5.10 -10.58
C ARG A 193 -18.78 4.73 -10.39
N GLN A 194 -19.18 3.58 -10.91
CA GLN A 194 -20.53 3.06 -10.68
C GLN A 194 -20.60 2.44 -9.28
N VAL A 195 -21.35 3.07 -8.38
CA VAL A 195 -21.57 2.61 -7.01
C VAL A 195 -23.03 2.83 -6.60
N PRO A 196 -23.89 1.78 -6.54
CA PRO A 196 -23.59 0.38 -6.86
C PRO A 196 -23.30 0.16 -8.35
N LEU A 197 -22.77 -1.00 -8.70
CA LEU A 197 -22.51 -1.37 -10.10
C LEU A 197 -23.82 -1.43 -10.89
N ALA A 198 -23.81 -0.91 -12.12
CA ALA A 198 -24.95 -0.99 -12.99
C ALA A 198 -25.16 -2.41 -13.53
N ALA A 199 -26.39 -2.76 -13.86
CA ALA A 199 -26.69 -4.03 -14.54
C ALA A 199 -26.25 -3.98 -16.01
N GLY A 200 -25.44 -4.94 -16.43
CA GLY A 200 -25.02 -5.13 -17.83
C GLY A 200 -23.54 -4.86 -18.09
N PRO A 201 -23.06 -5.07 -19.33
CA PRO A 201 -21.66 -4.90 -19.66
C PRO A 201 -21.24 -3.43 -19.71
N ALA A 202 -20.23 -3.07 -18.93
CA ALA A 202 -19.64 -1.74 -18.96
C ALA A 202 -18.88 -1.48 -20.28
N ARG A 203 -19.05 -0.28 -20.85
CA ARG A 203 -18.33 0.16 -22.07
C ARG A 203 -17.05 0.94 -21.77
N SER A 204 -16.99 1.52 -20.57
CA SER A 204 -15.85 2.28 -20.03
C SER A 204 -15.54 1.78 -18.61
N TRP A 205 -14.26 1.63 -18.27
CA TRP A 205 -13.82 1.20 -16.95
C TRP A 205 -12.37 1.59 -16.66
N LEU A 206 -12.03 1.60 -15.37
CA LEU A 206 -10.68 1.74 -14.84
C LEU A 206 -10.14 0.37 -14.40
N GLY A 207 -8.83 0.16 -14.50
CA GLY A 207 -8.12 -1.06 -14.11
C GLY A 207 -8.66 -2.34 -14.75
N GLY A 208 -8.32 -3.51 -14.19
CA GLY A 208 -8.74 -4.80 -14.72
C GLY A 208 -8.05 -5.21 -16.02
N LEU A 209 -8.79 -5.84 -16.92
CA LEU A 209 -8.27 -6.30 -18.22
C LEU A 209 -8.78 -5.42 -19.38
N PRO A 210 -7.92 -5.10 -20.37
CA PRO A 210 -8.35 -4.45 -21.59
C PRO A 210 -9.05 -5.42 -22.54
N ARG A 211 -9.99 -4.91 -23.34
CA ARG A 211 -10.50 -5.61 -24.53
C ARG A 211 -9.71 -5.23 -25.78
N LEU A 212 -8.46 -5.69 -25.82
CA LEU A 212 -7.49 -5.33 -26.84
C LEU A 212 -7.53 -6.33 -28.03
N PRO A 213 -7.70 -5.88 -29.28
CA PRO A 213 -7.66 -6.77 -30.46
C PRO A 213 -6.33 -7.52 -30.60
N ASP A 214 -6.36 -8.74 -31.16
CA ASP A 214 -5.15 -9.56 -31.40
C ASP A 214 -4.13 -8.90 -32.33
N SER A 215 -4.58 -7.99 -33.19
CA SER A 215 -3.72 -7.24 -34.11
C SER A 215 -2.90 -6.15 -33.43
N VAL A 216 -3.23 -5.79 -32.19
CA VAL A 216 -2.53 -4.76 -31.43
C VAL A 216 -1.62 -5.45 -30.42
N GLU A 217 -0.32 -5.17 -30.51
CA GLU A 217 0.63 -5.68 -29.52
C GLU A 217 0.41 -5.02 -28.16
N TRP A 218 0.74 -5.73 -27.08
CA TRP A 218 0.68 -5.14 -25.74
C TRP A 218 1.70 -4.00 -25.66
N PRO A 219 1.33 -2.79 -25.21
CA PRO A 219 2.27 -1.68 -25.13
C PRO A 219 3.44 -1.94 -24.18
N ARG A 220 4.66 -1.65 -24.62
CA ARG A 220 5.90 -1.84 -23.86
C ARG A 220 6.77 -0.58 -23.91
N THR A 221 7.67 -0.45 -22.94
CA THR A 221 8.62 0.65 -22.86
C THR A 221 9.97 0.23 -22.30
N VAL A 222 11.01 1.00 -22.61
CA VAL A 222 12.29 0.96 -21.90
C VAL A 222 12.30 2.12 -20.92
N ALA A 223 12.12 1.80 -19.63
CA ALA A 223 12.07 2.78 -18.57
C ALA A 223 13.41 3.56 -18.49
N PRO A 224 13.39 4.89 -18.34
CA PRO A 224 14.60 5.71 -18.38
C PRO A 224 15.60 5.37 -17.26
N ASP A 225 15.08 5.14 -16.06
CA ASP A 225 15.79 4.84 -14.82
C ASP A 225 16.27 3.38 -14.73
N ARG A 226 15.66 2.48 -15.53
CA ARG A 226 15.93 1.04 -15.58
C ARG A 226 16.26 0.56 -16.99
N ALA A 227 16.99 1.37 -17.75
CA ALA A 227 17.27 1.07 -19.16
C ALA A 227 18.06 -0.23 -19.37
N ASP A 228 18.79 -0.70 -18.35
CA ASP A 228 19.53 -1.96 -18.33
C ASP A 228 18.65 -3.21 -18.17
N GLU A 229 17.42 -3.06 -17.68
CA GLU A 229 16.43 -4.14 -17.57
C GLU A 229 15.75 -4.47 -18.91
N GLY A 230 15.87 -3.58 -19.90
CA GLY A 230 15.31 -3.76 -21.24
C GLY A 230 13.84 -3.31 -21.37
N ASP A 231 13.13 -3.88 -22.35
CA ASP A 231 11.75 -3.49 -22.66
C ASP A 231 10.73 -4.23 -21.78
N ARG A 232 10.01 -3.47 -20.96
CA ARG A 232 9.00 -3.96 -20.01
C ARG A 232 7.59 -3.61 -20.48
N PRO A 233 6.61 -4.50 -20.24
CA PRO A 233 5.21 -4.20 -20.56
C PRO A 233 4.67 -3.09 -19.64
N LEU A 234 3.79 -2.26 -20.18
CA LEU A 234 3.08 -1.22 -19.43
C LEU A 234 1.82 -1.77 -18.78
N HIS A 235 1.42 -1.22 -17.63
CA HIS A 235 0.18 -1.57 -16.94
C HIS A 235 -1.01 -0.91 -17.62
N PHE A 236 -2.10 -1.65 -17.77
CA PHE A 236 -3.37 -1.11 -18.25
C PHE A 236 -4.09 -0.36 -17.13
N VAL A 237 -4.53 0.86 -17.39
CA VAL A 237 -5.19 1.72 -16.38
C VAL A 237 -6.63 2.09 -16.72
N ALA A 238 -6.99 2.21 -17.99
CA ALA A 238 -8.35 2.59 -18.38
C ALA A 238 -8.69 2.20 -19.82
N GLN A 239 -9.96 1.85 -20.05
CA GLN A 239 -10.55 1.74 -21.38
C GLN A 239 -11.82 2.60 -21.42
N ILE A 240 -11.88 3.54 -22.35
CA ILE A 240 -12.97 4.53 -22.46
C ILE A 240 -13.62 4.48 -23.83
N SER A 241 -14.94 4.32 -23.85
CA SER A 241 -15.78 4.38 -25.05
C SER A 241 -15.88 5.81 -25.59
N CYS A 242 -15.38 6.02 -26.81
CA CYS A 242 -15.38 7.35 -27.42
C CYS A 242 -16.78 7.81 -27.85
N GLU A 243 -17.72 6.88 -28.02
CA GLU A 243 -19.11 7.19 -28.38
C GLU A 243 -19.88 7.87 -27.23
N ASP A 244 -19.44 7.64 -26.00
CA ASP A 244 -20.07 8.20 -24.80
C ASP A 244 -19.47 9.57 -24.43
N LEU A 245 -18.47 10.06 -25.18
CA LEU A 245 -17.86 11.37 -24.98
C LEU A 245 -18.69 12.50 -25.61
N PRO A 246 -18.80 13.68 -24.96
CA PRO A 246 -19.45 14.84 -25.54
C PRO A 246 -18.87 15.23 -26.91
N PRO A 247 -19.71 15.63 -27.88
CA PRO A 247 -19.24 16.03 -29.21
C PRO A 247 -18.23 17.19 -29.20
N ASP A 248 -18.29 18.07 -28.20
CA ASP A 248 -17.50 19.29 -28.05
C ASP A 248 -16.24 19.12 -27.18
N LEU A 249 -16.04 17.96 -26.54
CA LEU A 249 -14.80 17.66 -25.79
C LEU A 249 -13.56 17.87 -26.69
N TRP A 250 -12.50 18.46 -26.14
CA TRP A 250 -11.28 18.80 -26.89
C TRP A 250 -11.54 19.71 -28.10
N GLY A 251 -12.55 20.58 -28.02
CA GLY A 251 -13.00 21.43 -29.13
C GLY A 251 -13.57 20.65 -30.32
N GLY A 252 -14.08 19.45 -30.06
CA GLY A 252 -14.57 18.52 -31.09
C GLY A 252 -13.46 17.75 -31.82
N LEU A 253 -12.23 17.79 -31.32
CA LEU A 253 -11.15 16.95 -31.81
C LEU A 253 -11.20 15.53 -31.21
N GLY A 254 -10.45 14.62 -31.81
CA GLY A 254 -10.34 13.23 -31.36
C GLY A 254 -11.49 12.32 -31.81
N PRO A 255 -11.42 11.02 -31.47
CA PRO A 255 -12.39 10.03 -31.90
C PRO A 255 -13.75 10.19 -31.19
N ARG A 256 -14.82 9.80 -31.89
CA ARG A 256 -16.19 9.63 -31.35
C ARG A 256 -16.76 8.25 -31.65
N VAL A 257 -15.89 7.33 -32.04
CA VAL A 257 -16.18 5.92 -32.31
C VAL A 257 -15.01 5.09 -31.78
N GLY A 258 -15.29 3.85 -31.40
CA GLY A 258 -14.28 2.97 -30.82
C GLY A 258 -13.94 3.30 -29.37
N TRP A 259 -12.74 2.91 -28.95
CA TRP A 259 -12.26 3.04 -27.56
C TRP A 259 -10.83 3.58 -27.50
N LEU A 260 -10.57 4.40 -26.49
CA LEU A 260 -9.22 4.75 -26.06
C LEU A 260 -8.81 3.84 -24.90
N LEU A 261 -7.66 3.20 -25.03
CA LEU A 261 -7.04 2.37 -24.01
C LEU A 261 -5.76 3.06 -23.55
N PHE A 262 -5.58 3.14 -22.24
CA PHE A 262 -4.47 3.82 -21.60
C PHE A 262 -3.60 2.81 -20.88
N PHE A 263 -2.30 2.89 -21.15
CA PHE A 263 -1.27 2.09 -20.52
C PHE A 263 -0.19 3.01 -19.97
N LEU A 264 0.30 2.74 -18.77
CA LEU A 264 1.39 3.51 -18.18
C LEU A 264 2.33 2.64 -17.35
N ASP A 265 3.48 3.22 -17.03
CA ASP A 265 4.44 2.69 -16.06
C ASP A 265 4.24 3.45 -14.74
N PRO A 266 3.72 2.81 -13.68
CA PRO A 266 3.45 3.49 -12.43
C PRO A 266 4.67 3.60 -11.50
N LEU A 267 5.78 2.93 -11.84
CA LEU A 267 6.91 2.71 -10.93
C LEU A 267 8.03 3.73 -11.11
N ASP A 268 7.95 4.58 -12.15
CA ASP A 268 8.91 5.65 -12.34
C ASP A 268 8.65 6.78 -11.32
N PRO A 269 9.65 7.16 -10.51
CA PRO A 269 9.46 8.14 -9.44
C PRO A 269 9.33 9.59 -9.95
N GLU A 270 9.80 9.89 -11.16
CA GLU A 270 9.70 11.23 -11.76
C GLU A 270 8.38 11.37 -12.54
N GLY A 271 7.92 10.32 -13.21
CA GLY A 271 6.60 10.24 -13.83
C GLY A 271 6.36 11.16 -15.04
N ASP A 272 7.43 11.79 -15.54
CA ASP A 272 7.36 12.86 -16.56
C ASP A 272 7.93 12.46 -17.94
N ASP A 273 8.47 11.24 -18.09
CA ASP A 273 8.99 10.78 -19.38
C ASP A 273 7.85 10.29 -20.30
N PRO A 274 7.66 10.85 -21.51
CA PRO A 274 6.62 10.42 -22.46
C PRO A 274 6.66 8.93 -22.81
N ARG A 275 7.80 8.25 -22.63
CA ARG A 275 7.92 6.81 -22.83
C ARG A 275 7.12 6.02 -21.80
N LEU A 276 6.77 6.58 -20.65
CA LEU A 276 6.04 5.93 -19.58
C LEU A 276 4.55 5.78 -19.89
N VAL A 277 4.03 6.37 -20.96
CA VAL A 277 2.62 6.27 -21.35
C VAL A 277 2.44 5.77 -22.79
N ARG A 278 1.42 4.94 -23.02
CA ARG A 278 0.93 4.61 -24.36
C ARG A 278 -0.59 4.69 -24.39
N VAL A 279 -1.10 5.44 -25.36
CA VAL A 279 -2.53 5.54 -25.63
C VAL A 279 -2.82 4.85 -26.96
N VAL A 280 -3.81 3.96 -26.97
CA VAL A 280 -4.19 3.16 -28.13
C VAL A 280 -5.65 3.43 -28.46
N HIS A 281 -5.93 3.79 -29.71
CA HIS A 281 -7.30 3.89 -30.24
C HIS A 281 -7.63 2.62 -31.03
N VAL A 282 -8.76 1.98 -30.69
CA VAL A 282 -9.26 0.79 -31.39
C VAL A 282 -10.71 1.00 -31.82
N GLU A 283 -11.05 0.60 -33.05
CA GLU A 283 -12.42 0.74 -33.58
C GLU A 283 -13.32 -0.45 -33.25
N GLU A 284 -12.74 -1.61 -32.93
CA GLU A 284 -13.46 -2.85 -32.64
C GLU A 284 -12.97 -3.44 -31.32
N TRP A 285 -13.86 -4.14 -30.61
CA TRP A 285 -13.51 -4.89 -29.40
C TRP A 285 -12.67 -6.12 -29.74
N GLY A 286 -11.59 -6.30 -28.98
CA GLY A 286 -10.96 -7.61 -28.84
C GLY A 286 -11.64 -8.47 -27.78
N ALA A 287 -11.11 -9.68 -27.60
CA ALA A 287 -11.32 -10.43 -26.36
C ALA A 287 -10.61 -9.71 -25.20
N GLU A 288 -11.00 -10.03 -23.97
CA GLU A 288 -10.20 -9.61 -22.81
C GLU A 288 -8.83 -10.29 -22.88
N ARG A 289 -7.77 -9.50 -22.70
CA ARG A 289 -6.40 -9.98 -22.86
C ARG A 289 -5.67 -9.95 -21.53
N GLU A 290 -5.18 -11.12 -21.13
CA GLU A 290 -4.26 -11.25 -20.00
C GLU A 290 -2.95 -10.49 -20.26
N PRO A 291 -2.35 -9.90 -19.22
CA PRO A 291 -1.09 -9.21 -19.34
C PRO A 291 0.04 -10.18 -19.71
N PRO A 292 1.13 -9.68 -20.30
CA PRO A 292 2.35 -10.45 -20.47
C PRO A 292 2.84 -11.04 -19.14
N VAL A 293 3.41 -12.25 -19.18
CA VAL A 293 3.89 -12.98 -17.98
C VAL A 293 4.99 -12.25 -17.23
N ASP A 294 5.69 -11.34 -17.91
CA ASP A 294 6.78 -10.52 -17.40
C ASP A 294 6.31 -9.11 -16.97
N LEU A 295 5.00 -8.87 -16.84
CA LEU A 295 4.48 -7.66 -16.22
C LEU A 295 4.81 -7.65 -14.71
N PRO A 296 5.52 -6.63 -14.21
CA PRO A 296 5.80 -6.54 -12.78
C PRO A 296 4.51 -6.28 -11.97
N PRO A 297 4.56 -6.49 -10.65
CA PRO A 297 3.50 -6.05 -9.75
C PRO A 297 3.19 -4.55 -9.92
N VAL A 298 1.97 -4.14 -9.52
CA VAL A 298 1.56 -2.73 -9.61
C VAL A 298 2.34 -1.80 -8.68
N ASP A 299 3.00 -2.37 -7.66
CA ASP A 299 3.77 -1.65 -6.65
C ASP A 299 5.02 -2.47 -6.25
N GLU A 300 6.08 -1.79 -5.82
CA GLU A 300 7.34 -2.41 -5.35
C GLU A 300 7.65 -2.13 -3.86
N GLU A 301 6.73 -1.47 -3.15
CA GLU A 301 6.73 -1.10 -1.71
C GLU A 301 7.90 -0.23 -1.24
N THR A 302 8.70 0.27 -2.17
CA THR A 302 9.81 1.17 -1.89
C THR A 302 9.37 2.61 -1.63
N GLY A 303 8.17 2.99 -2.10
CA GLY A 303 7.61 4.34 -2.02
C GLY A 303 6.35 4.45 -1.14
N PRO A 304 5.72 5.63 -1.08
CA PRO A 304 4.46 5.88 -0.38
C PRO A 304 3.26 5.36 -1.20
N GLY A 305 3.37 4.15 -1.78
CA GLY A 305 2.28 3.53 -2.54
C GLY A 305 1.18 2.94 -1.65
N PRO A 306 0.17 2.27 -2.23
CA PRO A 306 -0.89 1.63 -1.47
C PRO A 306 -0.33 0.54 -0.54
N ASP A 307 -1.01 0.30 0.58
CA ASP A 307 -0.53 -0.66 1.58
C ASP A 307 -0.83 -2.11 1.17
N TYR A 308 0.17 -2.77 0.61
CA TYR A 308 0.15 -4.20 0.30
C TYR A 308 0.78 -5.08 1.39
N ARG A 309 0.89 -4.62 2.66
CA ARG A 309 1.41 -5.43 3.78
C ARG A 309 0.63 -6.72 4.06
N HIS A 310 -0.56 -6.88 3.48
CA HIS A 310 -1.31 -8.13 3.51
C HIS A 310 -0.76 -9.20 2.53
N CYS A 311 0.03 -8.80 1.55
CA CYS A 311 0.79 -9.68 0.68
C CYS A 311 2.07 -10.13 1.39
N ARG A 312 2.36 -11.43 1.33
CA ARG A 312 3.53 -12.04 1.96
C ARG A 312 4.84 -11.47 1.43
N THR A 313 4.93 -11.27 0.12
CA THR A 313 6.09 -10.67 -0.55
C THR A 313 5.65 -9.70 -1.64
N VAL A 314 6.56 -8.83 -2.09
CA VAL A 314 6.34 -7.93 -3.24
C VAL A 314 5.88 -8.68 -4.50
N ARG A 315 6.28 -9.96 -4.67
CA ARG A 315 5.86 -10.78 -5.82
C ARG A 315 4.41 -11.23 -5.76
N ASP A 316 3.80 -11.19 -4.57
CA ASP A 316 2.41 -11.56 -4.35
C ASP A 316 1.47 -10.36 -4.55
N ILE A 317 2.03 -9.16 -4.72
CA ILE A 317 1.27 -7.96 -5.09
C ILE A 317 0.64 -8.18 -6.47
N PRO A 318 -0.64 -7.81 -6.68
CA PRO A 318 -1.30 -7.95 -7.98
C PRO A 318 -0.52 -7.27 -9.10
N THR A 319 -0.50 -7.88 -10.29
CA THR A 319 0.07 -7.26 -11.50
C THR A 319 -0.93 -6.36 -12.22
N ARG A 320 -2.15 -6.25 -11.69
CA ARG A 320 -3.22 -5.41 -12.22
C ARG A 320 -4.07 -4.87 -11.10
N TRP A 321 -4.56 -3.65 -11.26
CA TRP A 321 -5.60 -3.12 -10.39
C TRP A 321 -6.95 -3.76 -10.66
N ARG A 322 -7.85 -3.67 -9.68
CA ARG A 322 -9.24 -4.09 -9.83
C ARG A 322 -9.93 -3.37 -10.98
N ARG A 323 -10.95 -4.01 -11.54
CA ARG A 323 -11.79 -3.40 -12.57
C ARG A 323 -12.89 -2.56 -11.93
N TRP A 324 -13.09 -1.32 -12.36
CA TRP A 324 -14.24 -0.54 -11.95
C TRP A 324 -14.95 0.13 -13.12
N PRO A 325 -16.20 -0.23 -13.42
CA PRO A 325 -17.04 0.46 -14.40
C PRO A 325 -17.23 1.95 -14.09
N VAL A 326 -17.17 2.79 -15.11
CA VAL A 326 -17.37 4.24 -14.95
C VAL A 326 -18.44 4.78 -15.88
N ASP A 327 -19.19 5.75 -15.38
CA ASP A 327 -20.03 6.63 -16.19
C ASP A 327 -19.23 7.87 -16.58
N LEU A 328 -19.42 8.33 -17.82
CA LEU A 328 -18.81 9.56 -18.32
C LEU A 328 -19.75 10.74 -18.04
N VAL A 329 -19.44 11.55 -17.04
CA VAL A 329 -20.27 12.68 -16.61
C VAL A 329 -19.68 13.97 -17.15
N ALA A 330 -20.37 14.60 -18.10
CA ALA A 330 -19.97 15.90 -18.62
C ALA A 330 -20.20 17.00 -17.58
N VAL A 331 -19.17 17.81 -17.34
CA VAL A 331 -19.22 18.95 -16.43
C VAL A 331 -18.64 20.20 -17.12
N PRO A 332 -19.10 21.41 -16.75
CA PRO A 332 -18.53 22.64 -17.28
C PRO A 332 -17.02 22.72 -17.00
N ASN A 333 -16.24 23.19 -17.98
CA ASN A 333 -14.84 23.52 -17.77
C ASN A 333 -14.74 24.91 -17.14
N GLN A 334 -14.62 24.98 -15.82
CA GLN A 334 -14.63 26.23 -15.05
C GLN A 334 -13.58 26.20 -13.95
N LEU A 335 -13.10 27.38 -13.59
CA LEU A 335 -12.17 27.59 -12.48
C LEU A 335 -12.91 28.11 -11.25
N TYR A 336 -12.50 27.64 -10.09
CA TYR A 336 -13.02 28.01 -8.78
C TYR A 336 -11.88 28.59 -7.94
N ASP A 337 -12.04 29.83 -7.50
CA ASP A 337 -11.05 30.55 -6.69
C ASP A 337 -11.41 30.41 -5.20
N GLU A 338 -10.54 29.76 -4.42
CA GLU A 338 -10.65 29.66 -2.95
C GLU A 338 -9.61 30.51 -2.21
N GLY A 339 -9.16 31.61 -2.85
CA GLY A 339 -8.34 32.67 -2.26
C GLY A 339 -6.86 32.36 -2.12
N ASN A 340 -6.47 31.09 -1.93
CA ASN A 340 -5.07 30.67 -1.85
C ASN A 340 -4.66 29.70 -2.98
N ARG A 341 -5.62 29.22 -3.77
CA ARG A 341 -5.41 28.29 -4.88
C ARG A 341 -6.62 28.31 -5.81
N ILE A 342 -6.37 28.02 -7.09
CA ILE A 342 -7.40 27.87 -8.11
C ILE A 342 -7.62 26.38 -8.35
N PHE A 343 -8.88 25.96 -8.35
CA PHE A 343 -9.27 24.57 -8.58
C PHE A 343 -10.13 24.47 -9.84
N VAL A 344 -10.09 23.31 -10.50
CA VAL A 344 -11.00 22.99 -11.60
C VAL A 344 -12.20 22.19 -11.11
N THR A 345 -12.07 21.57 -9.95
CA THR A 345 -13.13 20.79 -9.32
C THR A 345 -13.79 21.63 -8.23
N PRO A 346 -15.13 21.79 -8.22
CA PRO A 346 -15.80 22.59 -7.20
C PRO A 346 -15.65 21.95 -5.81
N PRO A 347 -15.83 22.71 -4.71
CA PRO A 347 -15.81 22.14 -3.37
C PRO A 347 -16.93 21.10 -3.18
N ASP A 348 -16.66 20.06 -2.39
CA ASP A 348 -17.59 18.97 -2.10
C ASP A 348 -18.16 18.30 -3.38
N PHE A 349 -17.28 18.06 -4.35
CA PHE A 349 -17.70 17.60 -5.68
C PHE A 349 -18.21 16.16 -5.66
N ALA A 350 -17.67 15.31 -4.79
CA ALA A 350 -18.15 13.93 -4.66
C ALA A 350 -19.65 13.89 -4.29
N ALA A 351 -20.09 14.71 -3.32
CA ALA A 351 -21.51 14.79 -2.95
C ALA A 351 -22.39 15.33 -4.10
N GLN A 352 -21.86 16.22 -4.94
CA GLN A 352 -22.55 16.69 -6.14
C GLN A 352 -22.62 15.62 -7.24
N LEU A 353 -21.52 14.90 -7.46
CA LEU A 353 -21.37 13.86 -8.48
C LEU A 353 -22.28 12.65 -8.21
N TYR A 354 -22.49 12.34 -6.93
CA TYR A 354 -23.36 11.27 -6.43
C TYR A 354 -24.61 11.80 -5.74
N ALA A 355 -25.16 12.92 -6.22
CA ALA A 355 -26.34 13.55 -5.63
C ALA A 355 -27.47 12.52 -5.35
N GLY A 356 -27.89 12.45 -4.09
CA GLY A 356 -28.91 11.50 -3.61
C GLY A 356 -28.35 10.19 -3.03
N ALA A 357 -27.03 10.00 -3.02
CA ALA A 357 -26.35 8.90 -2.34
C ALA A 357 -25.33 9.44 -1.31
N PRO A 358 -25.14 8.74 -0.18
CA PRO A 358 -24.13 9.13 0.81
C PRO A 358 -22.71 8.98 0.26
N VAL A 359 -21.84 9.90 0.67
CA VAL A 359 -20.40 9.92 0.41
C VAL A 359 -19.70 10.11 1.74
N ASP A 360 -18.65 9.33 2.00
CA ASP A 360 -17.84 9.45 3.21
C ASP A 360 -16.35 9.28 2.87
N PRO A 361 -15.51 10.32 2.96
CA PRO A 361 -14.08 10.21 2.67
C PRO A 361 -13.30 9.52 3.79
N ALA A 362 -13.90 9.21 4.94
CA ALA A 362 -13.21 8.46 5.98
C ALA A 362 -12.81 7.06 5.44
N PRO A 363 -11.60 6.57 5.76
CA PRO A 363 -11.22 5.21 5.42
C PRO A 363 -12.24 4.23 5.99
N ALA A 364 -12.66 3.27 5.17
CA ALA A 364 -13.47 2.20 5.68
C ALA A 364 -12.62 1.27 6.54
N GLU A 365 -13.04 1.03 7.77
CA GLU A 365 -12.40 0.07 8.67
C GLU A 365 -13.15 -1.26 8.66
N ALA A 366 -12.40 -2.36 8.80
CA ALA A 366 -12.95 -3.71 8.88
C ALA A 366 -13.63 -4.05 10.23
N GLU A 367 -13.86 -3.08 11.12
CA GLU A 367 -14.34 -3.22 12.52
C GLU A 367 -14.85 -4.62 12.91
N ALA A 368 -14.00 -5.40 13.58
CA ALA A 368 -14.30 -6.74 14.15
C ALA A 368 -14.98 -7.76 13.21
N ASP A 369 -15.06 -7.50 11.90
CA ASP A 369 -15.71 -8.38 10.96
C ASP A 369 -14.86 -9.63 10.66
N ALA A 370 -15.55 -10.73 10.39
CA ALA A 370 -14.92 -11.92 9.84
C ALA A 370 -14.45 -11.63 8.40
N PRO A 371 -13.29 -12.17 7.98
CA PRO A 371 -12.90 -12.08 6.58
C PRO A 371 -13.97 -12.75 5.70
N LEU A 372 -14.19 -12.19 4.50
CA LEU A 372 -15.32 -12.59 3.64
C LEU A 372 -15.23 -14.04 3.16
N SER A 373 -14.02 -14.58 3.07
CA SER A 373 -13.74 -15.87 2.46
C SER A 373 -12.42 -16.44 2.96
N TRP A 374 -12.12 -17.68 2.57
CA TRP A 374 -10.82 -18.31 2.79
C TRP A 374 -9.65 -17.50 2.20
N ARG A 375 -9.86 -16.73 1.13
CA ARG A 375 -8.89 -15.76 0.61
C ARG A 375 -8.58 -14.65 1.61
N GLY A 376 -9.61 -14.11 2.26
CA GLY A 376 -9.42 -13.10 3.30
C GLY A 376 -8.70 -13.66 4.53
N ALA A 377 -8.96 -14.92 4.89
CA ALA A 377 -8.18 -15.61 5.93
C ALA A 377 -6.71 -15.78 5.52
N LEU A 378 -6.43 -16.05 4.24
CA LEU A 378 -5.07 -16.11 3.72
C LEU A 378 -4.35 -14.77 3.85
N TYR A 379 -5.02 -13.65 3.53
CA TYR A 379 -4.45 -12.29 3.70
C TYR A 379 -4.09 -12.00 5.17
N ILE A 380 -4.92 -12.44 6.11
CA ILE A 380 -4.61 -12.36 7.54
C ILE A 380 -3.32 -13.12 7.88
N ILE A 381 -3.20 -14.37 7.44
CA ILE A 381 -2.03 -15.19 7.76
C ILE A 381 -0.77 -14.68 7.07
N ASP A 382 -0.87 -14.29 5.79
CA ASP A 382 0.24 -13.76 5.02
C ASP A 382 0.74 -12.41 5.57
N SER A 383 -0.15 -11.55 6.07
CA SER A 383 0.25 -10.31 6.75
C SER A 383 1.01 -10.59 8.04
N VAL A 384 0.52 -11.52 8.88
CA VAL A 384 1.19 -11.86 10.14
C VAL A 384 2.56 -12.49 9.87
N LEU A 385 2.64 -13.42 8.92
CA LEU A 385 3.92 -14.05 8.53
C LEU A 385 4.94 -13.00 8.09
N ARG A 386 4.50 -12.00 7.32
CA ARG A 386 5.35 -10.89 6.89
C ARG A 386 5.83 -10.02 8.04
N GLU A 387 4.95 -9.61 8.96
CA GLU A 387 5.34 -8.86 10.16
C GLU A 387 6.34 -9.66 11.04
N LEU A 388 6.11 -10.97 11.15
CA LEU A 388 7.02 -11.86 11.86
C LEU A 388 8.38 -11.98 11.18
N ASP A 389 8.51 -11.73 9.88
CA ASP A 389 9.82 -11.71 9.20
C ASP A 389 10.59 -10.41 9.49
N GLU A 390 9.90 -9.26 9.57
CA GLU A 390 10.50 -7.95 9.88
C GLU A 390 11.02 -7.86 11.33
N GLY A 391 10.39 -8.58 12.25
CA GLY A 391 10.76 -8.66 13.66
C GLY A 391 10.05 -7.64 14.54
N ILE A 392 9.71 -8.08 15.75
CA ILE A 392 8.80 -7.35 16.64
C ILE A 392 9.57 -6.51 17.64
N ILE A 393 10.56 -7.12 18.29
CA ILE A 393 11.50 -6.36 19.11
C ILE A 393 12.47 -5.69 18.14
N GLY A 394 12.59 -4.37 18.27
CA GLY A 394 13.49 -3.56 17.45
C GLY A 394 14.96 -4.00 17.54
N ARG A 395 15.82 -3.23 16.87
CA ARG A 395 17.26 -3.53 16.77
C ARG A 395 17.92 -3.67 18.16
N PRO A 396 18.98 -4.49 18.28
CA PRO A 396 19.74 -4.59 19.53
C PRO A 396 20.24 -3.21 19.98
N PRO A 397 20.42 -2.99 21.30
CA PRO A 397 20.85 -1.70 21.81
C PRO A 397 22.21 -1.33 21.20
N SER A 398 22.25 -0.16 20.57
CA SER A 398 23.45 0.40 19.96
C SER A 398 24.54 0.66 21.00
N PRO A 399 25.82 0.76 20.58
CA PRO A 399 26.91 1.08 21.51
C PRO A 399 26.66 2.35 22.34
N ALA A 400 26.05 3.38 21.74
CA ALA A 400 25.70 4.62 22.43
C ALA A 400 24.61 4.42 23.50
N GLN A 401 23.57 3.62 23.23
CA GLN A 401 22.54 3.30 24.22
C GLN A 401 23.14 2.53 25.40
N ARG A 402 24.05 1.59 25.13
CA ARG A 402 24.77 0.85 26.16
C ARG A 402 25.61 1.77 27.02
N GLU A 403 26.38 2.67 26.39
CA GLU A 403 27.21 3.65 27.11
C GLU A 403 26.37 4.50 28.08
N VAL A 404 25.23 5.02 27.62
CA VAL A 404 24.32 5.82 28.45
C VAL A 404 23.80 5.02 29.64
N LEU A 405 23.32 3.80 29.42
CA LEU A 405 22.78 2.95 30.50
C LEU A 405 23.83 2.58 31.55
N LEU A 406 25.10 2.51 31.15
CA LEU A 406 26.22 2.18 32.03
C LEU A 406 26.77 3.41 32.79
N ARG A 407 26.27 4.62 32.54
CA ARG A 407 26.68 5.81 33.29
C ARG A 407 26.25 5.70 34.75
N GLU A 408 27.11 6.19 35.64
CA GLU A 408 26.85 6.21 37.08
C GLU A 408 25.54 6.96 37.38
N ASN A 409 24.67 6.36 38.20
CA ASN A 409 23.37 6.89 38.63
C ASN A 409 22.34 7.15 37.51
N TYR A 410 22.59 6.77 36.25
CA TYR A 410 21.63 7.00 35.16
C TYR A 410 20.32 6.22 35.35
N VAL A 411 20.39 4.92 35.65
CA VAL A 411 19.17 4.11 35.86
C VAL A 411 18.30 4.68 36.99
N ALA A 412 18.93 5.21 38.04
CA ALA A 412 18.23 5.85 39.15
C ALA A 412 17.54 7.16 38.75
N SER A 413 17.97 7.83 37.67
CA SER A 413 17.35 9.07 37.19
C SER A 413 16.14 8.85 36.28
N ILE A 414 15.97 7.65 35.69
CA ILE A 414 14.91 7.36 34.71
C ILE A 414 13.51 7.63 35.29
N ILE A 415 13.16 7.04 36.45
CA ILE A 415 11.81 7.21 37.03
C ILE A 415 11.53 8.64 37.48
N PRO A 416 12.43 9.34 38.20
CA PRO A 416 12.26 10.76 38.49
C PRO A 416 12.04 11.62 37.24
N GLU A 417 12.78 11.34 36.17
CA GLU A 417 12.66 12.08 34.92
C GLU A 417 11.31 11.84 34.24
N LEU A 418 10.86 10.58 34.12
CA LEU A 418 9.55 10.26 33.54
C LEU A 418 8.39 10.86 34.35
N ARG A 419 8.49 10.90 35.68
CA ARG A 419 7.50 11.56 36.54
C ARG A 419 7.44 13.07 36.31
N ALA A 420 8.61 13.72 36.24
CA ALA A 420 8.68 15.15 35.95
C ALA A 420 8.11 15.47 34.56
N GLN A 421 8.32 14.58 33.58
CA GLN A 421 7.73 14.71 32.25
C GLN A 421 6.20 14.57 32.27
N GLU A 422 5.65 13.66 33.09
CA GLU A 422 4.21 13.50 33.23
C GLU A 422 3.55 14.72 33.89
N GLU A 423 4.17 15.24 34.95
CA GLU A 423 3.74 16.47 35.60
C GLU A 423 3.80 17.67 34.63
N ALA A 424 4.88 17.77 33.84
CA ALA A 424 5.00 18.77 32.79
C ALA A 424 3.91 18.61 31.72
N TRP A 425 3.64 17.40 31.25
CA TRP A 425 2.59 17.10 30.26
C TRP A 425 1.21 17.53 30.76
N MET A 426 0.90 17.29 32.04
CA MET A 426 -0.33 17.75 32.67
C MET A 426 -0.40 19.29 32.83
N SER A 427 0.74 19.95 33.06
CA SER A 427 0.81 21.40 33.29
C SER A 427 0.65 22.25 32.03
N VAL A 428 1.07 21.75 30.84
CA VAL A 428 1.01 22.49 29.57
C VAL A 428 -0.41 22.45 29.00
N GLY A 429 -1.34 23.19 29.61
CA GLY A 429 -2.70 23.46 29.12
C GLY A 429 -3.67 22.27 29.08
N ARG A 430 -3.18 21.02 29.11
CA ARG A 430 -3.96 19.79 28.99
C ARG A 430 -4.67 19.40 30.28
N GLY A 431 -4.07 19.66 31.45
CA GLY A 431 -4.76 19.52 32.74
C GLY A 431 -6.00 20.41 32.86
N ALA A 432 -6.04 21.55 32.17
CA ALA A 432 -7.24 22.40 32.11
C ALA A 432 -8.36 21.79 31.25
N ILE A 433 -8.04 20.96 30.26
CA ILE A 433 -9.01 20.19 29.47
C ILE A 433 -9.61 19.08 30.33
N VAL A 434 -8.76 18.36 31.07
CA VAL A 434 -9.19 17.29 32.00
C VAL A 434 -9.99 17.85 33.19
N ALA A 435 -9.64 19.03 33.69
CA ALA A 435 -10.27 19.65 34.87
C ALA A 435 -11.41 20.64 34.53
N LYS A 436 -11.84 20.75 33.26
CA LYS A 436 -12.89 21.68 32.86
C LYS A 436 -14.22 21.29 33.52
N PRO A 437 -14.87 22.19 34.32
CA PRO A 437 -16.13 21.89 34.97
C PRO A 437 -17.32 21.97 34.00
N GLU A 438 -18.38 21.22 34.27
CA GLU A 438 -19.64 21.23 33.50
C GLU A 438 -20.31 22.63 33.50
N PRO A 439 -21.10 22.99 32.46
CA PRO A 439 -21.51 22.13 31.35
C PRO A 439 -20.48 22.01 30.22
N LEU A 440 -20.28 20.80 29.72
CA LEU A 440 -19.43 20.48 28.58
C LEU A 440 -20.24 20.15 27.33
N THR A 441 -19.75 20.54 26.16
CA THR A 441 -20.29 20.05 24.87
C THR A 441 -19.93 18.58 24.63
N LEU A 442 -20.61 17.88 23.72
CA LEU A 442 -20.31 16.48 23.38
C LEU A 442 -18.83 16.29 22.98
N ARG A 443 -18.33 17.11 22.06
CA ARG A 443 -16.93 17.12 21.62
C ARG A 443 -15.95 17.37 22.76
N GLU A 444 -16.31 18.22 23.72
CA GLU A 444 -15.46 18.49 24.90
C GLU A 444 -15.46 17.32 25.87
N ARG A 445 -16.58 16.61 26.03
CA ARG A 445 -16.62 15.36 26.82
C ARG A 445 -15.80 14.25 26.18
N GLU A 446 -15.91 14.07 24.87
CA GLU A 446 -15.09 13.11 24.11
C GLU A 446 -13.60 13.43 24.24
N LEU A 447 -13.24 14.70 24.05
CA LEU A 447 -11.86 15.15 24.20
C LEU A 447 -11.35 14.95 25.64
N GLN A 448 -12.18 15.26 26.65
CA GLN A 448 -11.84 15.05 28.07
C GLN A 448 -11.64 13.56 28.38
N ALA A 449 -12.55 12.70 27.94
CA ALA A 449 -12.45 11.25 28.11
C ALA A 449 -11.21 10.68 27.43
N ARG A 450 -10.92 11.12 26.20
CA ARG A 450 -9.69 10.74 25.48
C ARG A 450 -8.43 11.18 26.23
N MET A 451 -8.40 12.40 26.75
CA MET A 451 -7.25 12.89 27.53
C MET A 451 -7.08 12.15 28.87
N GLN A 452 -8.18 11.76 29.52
CA GLN A 452 -8.15 10.93 30.73
C GLN A 452 -7.57 9.54 30.43
N SER A 453 -8.06 8.87 29.37
CA SER A 453 -7.52 7.58 28.93
C SER A 453 -6.01 7.66 28.67
N ILE A 454 -5.56 8.67 27.93
CA ILE A 454 -4.13 8.86 27.65
C ILE A 454 -3.32 9.03 28.94
N SER A 455 -3.82 9.80 29.91
CA SER A 455 -3.17 10.00 31.21
C SER A 455 -3.06 8.67 31.99
N GLU A 456 -4.14 7.90 32.03
CA GLU A 456 -4.19 6.58 32.69
C GLU A 456 -3.24 5.57 32.03
N ASP A 457 -3.15 5.56 30.70
CA ASP A 457 -2.20 4.71 29.96
C ASP A 457 -0.75 5.08 30.28
N ARG A 458 -0.44 6.38 30.28
CA ARG A 458 0.91 6.87 30.60
C ARG A 458 1.33 6.55 32.03
N GLN A 459 0.41 6.65 32.98
CA GLN A 459 0.64 6.27 34.37
C GLN A 459 0.89 4.76 34.51
N ARG A 460 0.10 3.93 33.81
CA ARG A 460 0.32 2.47 33.77
C ARG A 460 1.68 2.11 33.18
N GLU A 461 2.10 2.76 32.10
CA GLU A 461 3.43 2.56 31.52
C GLU A 461 4.57 2.96 32.47
N LEU A 462 4.43 4.08 33.18
CA LEU A 462 5.39 4.49 34.20
C LEU A 462 5.53 3.44 35.32
N GLU A 463 4.42 2.89 35.78
CA GLU A 463 4.41 1.85 36.82
C GLU A 463 5.08 0.55 36.34
N LYS A 464 4.86 0.15 35.09
CA LYS A 464 5.55 -0.99 34.46
C LYS A 464 7.07 -0.77 34.42
N VAL A 465 7.51 0.40 33.95
CA VAL A 465 8.95 0.73 33.87
C VAL A 465 9.57 0.78 35.27
N ALA A 466 8.86 1.32 36.26
CA ALA A 466 9.32 1.34 37.64
C ALA A 466 9.50 -0.07 38.21
N ALA A 467 8.52 -0.96 38.00
CA ALA A 467 8.62 -2.36 38.41
C ALA A 467 9.77 -3.09 37.72
N PHE A 468 9.99 -2.82 36.42
CA PHE A 468 11.10 -3.38 35.65
C PHE A 468 12.46 -2.94 36.19
N ILE A 469 12.65 -1.66 36.52
CA ILE A 469 13.89 -1.14 37.09
C ILE A 469 14.16 -1.73 38.49
N VAL A 470 13.14 -1.98 39.30
CA VAL A 470 13.31 -2.65 40.60
C VAL A 470 13.87 -4.06 40.41
N GLN A 471 13.43 -4.78 39.38
CA GLN A 471 13.94 -6.12 39.05
C GLN A 471 15.31 -6.08 38.36
N ASN A 472 15.64 -4.99 37.66
CA ASN A 472 16.87 -4.80 36.89
C ASN A 472 17.55 -3.48 37.30
N PRO A 473 18.23 -3.43 38.47
CA PRO A 473 18.57 -2.17 39.14
C PRO A 473 19.74 -1.40 38.52
N ASN A 474 20.44 -1.95 37.52
CA ASN A 474 21.59 -1.31 36.90
C ASN A 474 21.61 -1.54 35.38
N GLY A 475 22.45 -0.78 34.67
CA GLY A 475 22.51 -0.80 33.21
C GLY A 475 22.85 -2.19 32.63
N GLU A 476 23.76 -2.92 33.28
CA GLU A 476 24.12 -4.28 32.85
C GLU A 476 22.93 -5.25 32.94
N ALA A 477 22.18 -5.21 34.04
CA ALA A 477 20.99 -6.04 34.23
C ALA A 477 19.89 -5.71 33.20
N ILE A 478 19.66 -4.41 32.93
CA ILE A 478 18.69 -3.97 31.92
C ILE A 478 19.10 -4.47 30.52
N ILE A 479 20.37 -4.29 30.15
CA ILE A 479 20.89 -4.75 28.85
C ILE A 479 20.75 -6.26 28.73
N ALA A 480 21.18 -7.01 29.75
CA ALA A 480 21.10 -8.48 29.75
C ALA A 480 19.64 -8.96 29.64
N ARG A 481 18.71 -8.31 30.34
CA ARG A 481 17.29 -8.65 30.27
C ARG A 481 16.70 -8.38 28.88
N CYS A 482 16.98 -7.22 28.27
CA CYS A 482 16.52 -6.93 26.91
C CYS A 482 17.16 -7.85 25.85
N GLU A 483 18.41 -8.25 26.03
CA GLU A 483 19.05 -9.24 25.15
C GLU A 483 18.42 -10.63 25.30
N HIS A 484 18.07 -11.04 26.52
CA HIS A 484 17.34 -12.26 26.79
C HIS A 484 15.95 -12.23 26.15
N ASP A 485 15.16 -11.17 26.36
CA ASP A 485 13.82 -11.03 25.78
C ASP A 485 13.87 -11.03 24.24
N ARG A 486 14.90 -10.43 23.63
CA ARG A 486 15.11 -10.49 22.18
C ARG A 486 15.43 -11.90 21.68
N LYS A 487 16.18 -12.70 22.45
CA LYS A 487 16.39 -14.11 22.11
C LYS A 487 15.10 -14.90 22.22
N ALA A 488 14.35 -14.69 23.31
CA ALA A 488 13.04 -15.32 23.51
C ALA A 488 12.05 -14.94 22.40
N GLU A 489 12.08 -13.69 21.91
CA GLU A 489 11.30 -13.24 20.75
C GLU A 489 11.68 -14.00 19.49
N ALA A 490 12.96 -14.16 19.20
CA ALA A 490 13.41 -14.93 18.02
C ALA A 490 12.97 -16.40 18.10
N ASP A 491 13.09 -17.03 19.27
CA ASP A 491 12.67 -18.43 19.49
C ASP A 491 11.13 -18.57 19.37
N TRP A 492 10.37 -17.65 19.97
CA TRP A 492 8.91 -17.61 19.85
C TRP A 492 8.46 -17.36 18.41
N ARG A 493 9.08 -16.42 17.69
CA ARG A 493 8.81 -16.13 16.27
C ARG A 493 9.03 -17.34 15.40
N ALA A 494 10.15 -18.05 15.57
CA ALA A 494 10.45 -19.24 14.79
C ALA A 494 9.34 -20.31 14.97
N GLY A 495 8.84 -20.50 16.19
CA GLY A 495 7.71 -21.39 16.46
C GLY A 495 6.38 -20.88 15.89
N ALA A 496 6.11 -19.58 16.00
CA ALA A 496 4.91 -18.95 15.45
C ALA A 496 4.86 -19.05 13.91
N ILE A 497 5.98 -18.77 13.23
CA ILE A 497 6.11 -18.92 11.77
C ILE A 497 5.82 -20.37 11.36
N ALA A 498 6.46 -21.35 12.01
CA ALA A 498 6.24 -22.76 11.69
C ALA A 498 4.77 -23.19 11.87
N GLY A 499 4.12 -22.73 12.95
CA GLY A 499 2.69 -22.98 13.18
C GLY A 499 1.81 -22.33 12.11
N LEU A 500 2.05 -21.06 11.80
CA LEU A 500 1.28 -20.31 10.80
C LEU A 500 1.45 -20.85 9.38
N GLU A 501 2.61 -21.36 9.00
CA GLU A 501 2.80 -22.04 7.71
C GLU A 501 1.92 -23.29 7.59
N ALA A 502 1.77 -24.06 8.67
CA ALA A 502 0.86 -25.20 8.69
C ALA A 502 -0.61 -24.77 8.57
N VAL A 503 -0.99 -23.65 9.19
CA VAL A 503 -2.33 -23.05 9.04
C VAL A 503 -2.55 -22.54 7.62
N ARG A 504 -1.54 -21.89 7.05
CA ARG A 504 -1.55 -21.39 5.67
C ARG A 504 -1.77 -22.52 4.68
N ASP A 505 -1.07 -23.64 4.83
CA ASP A 505 -1.26 -24.84 3.98
C ASP A 505 -2.69 -25.38 4.07
N GLN A 506 -3.31 -25.35 5.26
CA GLN A 506 -4.71 -25.74 5.43
C GLN A 506 -5.68 -24.80 4.70
N ILE A 507 -5.42 -23.49 4.72
CA ILE A 507 -6.21 -22.47 4.03
C ILE A 507 -6.07 -22.60 2.51
N ILE A 508 -4.85 -22.75 2.00
CA ILE A 508 -4.59 -22.90 0.55
C ILE A 508 -5.20 -24.18 -0.02
N ALA A 509 -5.36 -25.21 0.82
CA ALA A 509 -6.07 -26.43 0.43
C ALA A 509 -7.59 -26.23 0.25
N GLN A 510 -8.16 -25.09 0.70
CA GLN A 510 -9.56 -24.75 0.51
C GLN A 510 -9.78 -24.01 -0.83
N PRO A 511 -11.01 -24.04 -1.39
CA PRO A 511 -11.42 -23.10 -2.42
C PRO A 511 -11.42 -21.67 -1.85
N LEU A 512 -10.40 -20.88 -2.18
CA LEU A 512 -10.15 -19.57 -1.56
C LEU A 512 -11.34 -18.60 -1.68
N ASP A 513 -12.07 -18.64 -2.80
CA ASP A 513 -13.22 -17.77 -3.07
C ASP A 513 -14.54 -18.38 -2.58
N THR A 514 -14.54 -18.97 -1.38
CA THR A 514 -15.75 -19.46 -0.71
C THR A 514 -15.88 -18.86 0.69
N PRO A 515 -17.10 -18.68 1.22
CA PRO A 515 -17.32 -18.04 2.51
C PRO A 515 -16.52 -18.72 3.64
N LEU A 516 -15.89 -17.92 4.49
CA LEU A 516 -15.35 -18.42 5.75
C LEU A 516 -16.49 -18.48 6.77
N LEU A 517 -16.70 -19.64 7.39
CA LEU A 517 -17.75 -19.80 8.38
C LEU A 517 -17.38 -19.07 9.68
N PRO A 518 -18.36 -18.50 10.42
CA PRO A 518 -18.09 -17.81 11.67
C PRO A 518 -17.35 -18.65 12.71
N GLU A 519 -17.63 -19.96 12.78
CA GLU A 519 -16.94 -20.89 13.67
C GLU A 519 -15.46 -21.11 13.29
N ASP A 520 -15.15 -21.15 11.99
CA ASP A 520 -13.80 -21.33 11.48
C ASP A 520 -13.00 -20.04 11.72
N TRP A 521 -13.63 -18.88 11.52
CA TRP A 521 -13.06 -17.58 11.88
C TRP A 521 -12.80 -17.48 13.38
N GLU A 522 -13.77 -17.81 14.22
CA GLU A 522 -13.62 -17.69 15.67
C GLU A 522 -12.50 -18.60 16.19
N ALA A 523 -12.40 -19.83 15.67
CA ALA A 523 -11.30 -20.73 15.99
C ALA A 523 -9.93 -20.16 15.57
N LEU A 524 -9.84 -19.61 14.35
CA LEU A 524 -8.61 -18.98 13.86
C LEU A 524 -8.25 -17.74 14.70
N ARG A 525 -9.22 -16.88 14.98
CA ARG A 525 -9.06 -15.66 15.78
C ARG A 525 -8.58 -15.99 17.19
N MET A 526 -9.19 -16.99 17.85
CA MET A 526 -8.76 -17.47 19.15
C MET A 526 -7.35 -18.06 19.12
N HIS A 527 -7.00 -18.79 18.05
CA HIS A 527 -5.64 -19.31 17.88
C HIS A 527 -4.62 -18.17 17.77
N LEU A 528 -4.88 -17.16 16.95
CA LEU A 528 -4.01 -15.99 16.78
C LEU A 528 -3.90 -15.17 18.08
N ASP A 529 -5.02 -14.94 18.77
CA ASP A 529 -5.04 -14.17 20.02
C ASP A 529 -4.35 -14.89 21.18
N GLY A 530 -4.41 -16.23 21.20
CA GLY A 530 -3.76 -17.07 22.20
C GLY A 530 -2.22 -17.11 22.07
N GLN A 531 -1.69 -16.81 20.89
CA GLN A 531 -0.25 -16.76 20.66
C GLN A 531 0.29 -15.36 20.94
N ARG A 532 0.86 -15.19 22.14
CA ARG A 532 1.33 -13.90 22.64
C ARG A 532 2.81 -13.90 22.97
N PHE A 533 3.44 -12.76 22.77
CA PHE A 533 4.78 -12.47 23.22
C PHE A 533 4.78 -11.17 24.04
N ALA A 534 5.58 -11.15 25.09
CA ALA A 534 5.85 -9.95 25.88
C ALA A 534 7.35 -9.85 26.17
N GLY A 535 7.95 -8.70 25.87
CA GLY A 535 9.38 -8.49 26.08
C GLY A 535 9.78 -7.03 26.14
N TRP A 536 10.94 -6.78 26.75
CA TRP A 536 11.49 -5.45 26.94
C TRP A 536 12.53 -5.10 25.89
N SER A 537 12.49 -3.86 25.44
CA SER A 537 13.44 -3.30 24.47
C SER A 537 13.93 -1.92 24.89
N ILE A 538 15.11 -1.57 24.37
CA ILE A 538 15.80 -0.31 24.59
C ILE A 538 15.66 0.55 23.34
N GLU A 539 15.03 1.71 23.47
CA GLU A 539 14.76 2.61 22.34
C GLU A 539 15.34 4.00 22.56
N TRP A 540 15.47 4.74 21.47
CA TRP A 540 15.75 6.17 21.55
C TRP A 540 14.50 6.95 21.89
N THR A 541 14.62 7.95 22.77
CA THR A 541 13.56 8.94 22.87
C THR A 541 13.56 9.84 21.63
N SER A 542 12.38 10.23 21.14
CA SER A 542 12.22 11.17 20.01
C SER A 542 12.49 12.63 20.37
N ARG A 543 13.00 12.90 21.58
CA ARG A 543 13.20 14.25 22.10
C ARG A 543 14.67 14.62 21.93
N ASN A 544 14.90 15.83 21.44
CA ASN A 544 16.21 16.36 21.06
C ASN A 544 17.09 16.66 22.30
N THR A 545 17.49 15.62 23.00
CA THR A 545 18.49 15.59 24.07
C THR A 545 19.55 14.59 23.64
N GLU A 546 20.82 14.81 23.98
CA GLU A 546 21.96 13.99 23.52
C GLU A 546 22.00 12.60 24.20
N PHE A 547 20.94 11.82 23.97
CA PHE A 547 20.74 10.39 24.21
C PHE A 547 20.08 9.95 25.52
N PRO A 548 18.81 10.28 25.81
CA PRO A 548 17.99 9.51 26.75
C PRO A 548 17.46 8.25 26.10
N VAL A 549 17.50 7.17 26.86
CA VAL A 549 16.99 5.85 26.51
C VAL A 549 15.56 5.69 27.05
N SER A 550 14.68 5.11 26.23
CA SER A 550 13.37 4.63 26.67
C SER A 550 13.40 3.12 26.92
N LEU A 551 12.74 2.67 27.99
CA LEU A 551 12.48 1.26 28.27
C LEU A 551 11.04 0.98 27.87
N VAL A 552 10.85 0.16 26.84
CA VAL A 552 9.54 -0.13 26.27
C VAL A 552 9.26 -1.62 26.43
N GLN A 553 8.13 -1.95 27.05
CA GLN A 553 7.60 -3.30 27.02
C GLN A 553 6.67 -3.43 25.81
N ARG A 554 7.00 -4.36 24.90
CA ARG A 554 6.09 -4.75 23.82
C ARG A 554 5.30 -5.96 24.27
N THR A 555 3.98 -5.87 24.21
CA THR A 555 3.08 -7.01 24.35
C THR A 555 2.27 -7.10 23.08
N VAL A 556 2.29 -8.26 22.43
CA VAL A 556 1.70 -8.47 21.12
C VAL A 556 1.15 -9.88 21.01
N SER A 557 0.00 -10.03 20.35
CA SER A 557 -0.51 -11.31 19.86
C SER A 557 -0.34 -11.42 18.35
N LEU A 558 -0.43 -12.63 17.81
CA LEU A 558 -0.53 -12.78 16.35
C LEU A 558 -1.76 -12.07 15.77
N LEU A 559 -2.84 -11.92 16.57
CA LEU A 559 -4.02 -11.16 16.15
C LEU A 559 -3.75 -9.65 16.08
N ASP A 560 -2.90 -9.11 16.95
CA ASP A 560 -2.49 -7.69 16.90
C ASP A 560 -1.67 -7.41 15.62
N LEU A 561 -0.86 -8.37 15.16
CA LEU A 561 -0.12 -8.28 13.90
C LEU A 561 -0.98 -8.48 12.64
N ALA A 562 -2.22 -8.92 12.79
CA ALA A 562 -3.12 -9.25 11.68
C ALA A 562 -3.89 -8.03 11.14
N GLU A 563 -3.61 -6.80 11.59
CA GLU A 563 -4.39 -5.62 11.24
C GLU A 563 -4.50 -5.39 9.73
N ALA A 564 -3.37 -5.33 9.02
CA ALA A 564 -3.35 -5.13 7.56
C ALA A 564 -4.13 -6.24 6.82
N GLY A 565 -3.91 -7.50 7.19
CA GLY A 565 -4.60 -8.63 6.59
C GLY A 565 -6.10 -8.69 6.91
N ARG A 566 -6.52 -8.24 8.11
CA ARG A 566 -7.95 -8.11 8.46
C ARG A 566 -8.62 -7.01 7.63
N ASN A 567 -7.95 -5.87 7.48
CA ASN A 567 -8.47 -4.79 6.65
C ASN A 567 -8.61 -5.27 5.18
N ALA A 568 -7.55 -5.87 4.63
CA ALA A 568 -7.57 -6.40 3.27
C ALA A 568 -8.61 -7.51 3.08
N GLY A 569 -8.76 -8.42 4.05
CA GLY A 569 -9.68 -9.55 4.00
C GLY A 569 -11.17 -9.18 4.05
N VAL A 570 -11.48 -7.92 4.33
CA VAL A 570 -12.84 -7.37 4.35
C VAL A 570 -13.01 -6.23 3.36
N VAL A 571 -12.23 -5.15 3.50
CA VAL A 571 -12.42 -3.89 2.74
C VAL A 571 -11.93 -4.04 1.30
N GLU A 572 -10.65 -4.37 1.11
CA GLU A 572 -10.08 -4.52 -0.24
C GLU A 572 -10.72 -5.68 -0.99
N LEU A 573 -10.93 -6.80 -0.30
CA LEU A 573 -11.55 -7.97 -0.90
C LEU A 573 -13.03 -7.75 -1.26
N ALA A 574 -13.77 -6.94 -0.49
CA ALA A 574 -15.13 -6.57 -0.87
C ALA A 574 -15.15 -5.74 -2.16
N ALA A 575 -14.19 -4.82 -2.33
CA ALA A 575 -14.06 -4.02 -3.54
C ALA A 575 -13.76 -4.92 -4.76
N ASP A 576 -12.84 -5.87 -4.61
CA ASP A 576 -12.49 -6.84 -5.64
C ASP A 576 -13.66 -7.77 -5.98
N TYR A 577 -14.36 -8.31 -4.98
CA TYR A 577 -15.48 -9.24 -5.17
C TYR A 577 -16.70 -8.54 -5.75
N GLN A 578 -16.99 -7.31 -5.35
CA GLN A 578 -18.12 -6.58 -5.93
C GLN A 578 -17.91 -6.32 -7.42
N ALA A 579 -16.67 -6.07 -7.86
CA ALA A 579 -16.32 -5.89 -9.27
C ALA A 579 -16.46 -7.16 -10.13
N ASP A 580 -16.48 -8.35 -9.51
CA ASP A 580 -16.67 -9.63 -10.19
C ASP A 580 -18.11 -10.15 -9.99
N PRO A 581 -18.94 -10.25 -11.05
CA PRO A 581 -20.30 -10.78 -10.95
C PRO A 581 -20.40 -12.18 -10.31
N ALA A 582 -19.37 -13.01 -10.43
CA ALA A 582 -19.34 -14.35 -9.83
C ALA A 582 -19.11 -14.33 -8.31
N LEU A 583 -18.46 -13.28 -7.79
CA LEU A 583 -18.06 -13.14 -6.40
C LEU A 583 -18.88 -12.09 -5.63
N ALA A 584 -19.60 -11.22 -6.33
CA ALA A 584 -20.37 -10.13 -5.72
C ALA A 584 -21.38 -10.59 -4.65
N ALA A 585 -21.89 -11.82 -4.75
CA ALA A 585 -22.79 -12.43 -3.78
C ALA A 585 -22.10 -12.75 -2.43
N LEU A 586 -20.77 -12.86 -2.40
CA LEU A 586 -19.98 -13.07 -1.19
C LEU A 586 -19.84 -11.81 -0.34
N VAL A 587 -20.19 -10.63 -0.86
CA VAL A 587 -20.17 -9.37 -0.11
C VAL A 587 -21.55 -9.16 0.54
N PRO A 588 -21.67 -9.30 1.88
CA PRO A 588 -22.93 -9.09 2.58
C PRO A 588 -23.42 -7.65 2.46
N GLU A 589 -24.74 -7.46 2.46
CA GLU A 589 -25.35 -6.13 2.30
C GLU A 589 -24.92 -5.13 3.38
N GLY A 590 -24.70 -5.59 4.62
CA GLY A 590 -24.22 -4.73 5.70
C GLY A 590 -22.80 -4.19 5.43
N ILE A 591 -21.91 -5.02 4.89
CA ILE A 591 -20.55 -4.61 4.50
C ILE A 591 -20.64 -3.68 3.28
N ARG A 592 -21.41 -4.05 2.26
CA ARG A 592 -21.64 -3.21 1.07
C ARG A 592 -22.14 -1.81 1.44
N SER A 593 -23.21 -1.72 2.21
CA SER A 593 -23.81 -0.45 2.64
C SER A 593 -22.83 0.44 3.43
N ARG A 594 -21.86 -0.15 4.16
CA ARG A 594 -20.81 0.58 4.87
C ARG A 594 -19.70 1.08 3.94
N LEU A 595 -19.33 0.30 2.92
CA LEU A 595 -18.22 0.61 2.02
C LEU A 595 -18.60 1.51 0.84
N GLU A 596 -19.84 1.44 0.36
CA GLU A 596 -20.28 2.24 -0.79
C GLU A 596 -20.10 3.76 -0.63
N PRO A 597 -20.37 4.39 0.54
CA PRO A 597 -20.07 5.81 0.73
C PRO A 597 -18.60 6.15 0.52
N HIS A 598 -17.70 5.27 0.96
CA HIS A 598 -16.26 5.42 0.78
C HIS A 598 -15.85 5.25 -0.68
N TRP A 599 -16.38 4.25 -1.39
CA TRP A 599 -16.11 4.05 -2.83
C TRP A 599 -16.65 5.18 -3.72
N ARG A 600 -17.55 6.03 -3.22
CA ARG A 600 -18.00 7.25 -3.92
C ARG A 600 -17.13 8.46 -3.62
N ALA A 601 -16.32 8.44 -2.57
CA ALA A 601 -15.49 9.56 -2.19
C ALA A 601 -14.37 9.81 -3.20
N LEU A 602 -13.90 11.05 -3.29
CA LEU A 602 -12.77 11.42 -4.13
C LEU A 602 -11.61 11.84 -3.21
N THR A 603 -10.46 11.18 -3.31
CA THR A 603 -9.26 11.55 -2.57
C THR A 603 -8.90 13.01 -2.88
N ASP A 604 -8.75 13.84 -1.84
CA ASP A 604 -8.56 15.29 -1.93
C ASP A 604 -9.54 16.02 -2.86
N ASN A 605 -10.77 15.51 -2.95
CA ASN A 605 -11.82 16.04 -3.83
C ASN A 605 -11.42 16.08 -5.32
N ARG A 606 -10.45 15.25 -5.75
CA ARG A 606 -9.91 15.23 -7.11
C ARG A 606 -10.46 14.04 -7.91
N PRO A 607 -11.17 14.26 -9.03
CA PRO A 607 -11.68 13.18 -9.86
C PRO A 607 -10.65 12.70 -10.90
N HIS A 608 -10.88 11.51 -11.44
CA HIS A 608 -10.36 11.17 -12.77
C HIS A 608 -11.15 11.95 -13.84
N ARG A 609 -10.45 12.50 -14.82
CA ARG A 609 -11.03 13.46 -15.78
C ARG A 609 -10.49 13.29 -17.20
N MET A 610 -11.29 13.60 -18.21
CA MET A 610 -10.85 13.81 -19.60
C MET A 610 -11.24 15.21 -20.07
N GLY A 611 -10.32 15.89 -20.75
CA GLY A 611 -10.50 17.25 -21.28
C GLY A 611 -10.68 18.33 -20.21
N GLY A 612 -10.79 19.56 -20.68
CA GLY A 612 -10.78 20.75 -19.84
C GLY A 612 -9.44 21.02 -19.18
N TYR A 613 -9.45 21.88 -18.15
CA TYR A 613 -8.23 22.30 -17.47
C TYR A 613 -7.65 21.19 -16.59
N HIS A 614 -6.33 21.17 -16.51
CA HIS A 614 -5.60 20.30 -15.59
C HIS A 614 -5.93 20.71 -14.14
N ASP A 615 -6.36 19.78 -13.32
CA ASP A 615 -6.50 20.03 -11.88
C ASP A 615 -5.15 19.68 -11.25
N GLY A 616 -4.22 20.62 -11.23
CA GLY A 616 -2.84 20.41 -10.76
C GLY A 616 -2.70 20.33 -9.24
N LEU A 617 -1.64 19.66 -8.77
CA LEU A 617 -1.21 19.63 -7.36
C LEU A 617 -0.14 20.68 -7.07
N GLN A 618 0.82 20.82 -7.97
CA GLN A 618 1.97 21.72 -7.88
C GLN A 618 1.81 22.94 -8.77
N THR A 619 1.06 22.83 -9.86
CA THR A 619 0.77 23.93 -10.77
C THR A 619 -0.70 24.36 -10.70
N ASP A 620 -0.93 25.67 -10.83
CA ASP A 620 -2.28 26.21 -10.95
C ASP A 620 -2.86 25.92 -12.34
N PRO A 621 -4.17 25.63 -12.45
CA PRO A 621 -4.84 25.53 -13.74
C PRO A 621 -4.74 26.83 -14.54
N GLU A 622 -4.44 26.72 -15.83
CA GLU A 622 -4.37 27.87 -16.75
C GLU A 622 -5.67 27.98 -17.55
N GLU A 623 -6.36 29.13 -17.44
CA GLU A 623 -7.58 29.41 -18.22
C GLU A 623 -7.27 29.74 -19.69
N GLY A 624 -8.19 29.38 -20.58
CA GLY A 624 -8.19 29.79 -21.98
C GLY A 624 -7.73 28.70 -22.94
N PRO A 625 -7.37 29.07 -24.19
CA PRO A 625 -7.03 28.12 -25.23
C PRO A 625 -5.81 27.29 -24.86
N GLN A 626 -5.95 25.97 -24.86
CA GLN A 626 -4.89 25.04 -24.46
C GLN A 626 -4.07 24.58 -25.67
N ALA A 627 -2.74 24.70 -25.58
CA ALA A 627 -1.81 24.17 -26.59
C ALA A 627 -1.56 22.66 -26.44
N MET A 628 -1.81 22.12 -25.24
CA MET A 628 -1.78 20.70 -24.90
C MET A 628 -3.10 20.35 -24.22
N LEU A 629 -3.82 19.39 -24.78
CA LEU A 629 -5.15 18.99 -24.32
C LEU A 629 -5.04 17.81 -23.37
N LEU A 630 -5.77 17.87 -22.25
CA LEU A 630 -5.82 16.79 -21.27
C LEU A 630 -6.58 15.60 -21.85
N LEU A 631 -5.89 14.52 -22.21
CA LEU A 631 -6.53 13.26 -22.60
C LEU A 631 -7.14 12.54 -21.40
N LEU A 632 -6.35 12.42 -20.32
CA LEU A 632 -6.77 11.74 -19.11
C LEU A 632 -5.98 12.25 -17.91
N GLN A 633 -6.68 12.58 -16.84
CA GLN A 633 -6.15 12.80 -15.50
C GLN A 633 -6.49 11.60 -14.64
N LEU A 634 -5.49 11.03 -13.97
CA LEU A 634 -5.63 9.92 -13.03
C LEU A 634 -5.17 10.42 -11.65
N ALA A 635 -6.12 10.82 -10.82
CA ALA A 635 -5.86 11.07 -9.40
C ALA A 635 -5.52 9.78 -8.65
N SER A 636 -4.85 9.89 -7.50
CA SER A 636 -4.86 8.83 -6.50
C SER A 636 -6.30 8.56 -6.07
N ASP A 637 -6.65 7.29 -5.86
CA ASP A 637 -8.01 6.84 -5.58
C ASP A 637 -7.96 5.57 -4.73
N ASP A 638 -8.34 5.71 -3.45
CA ASP A 638 -8.34 4.63 -2.46
C ASP A 638 -9.26 3.47 -2.88
N GLY A 639 -10.41 3.77 -3.48
CA GLY A 639 -11.33 2.72 -3.91
C GLY A 639 -10.80 1.92 -5.11
N MET A 640 -9.88 2.47 -5.90
CA MET A 640 -9.12 1.73 -6.91
C MET A 640 -7.82 1.10 -6.37
N HIS A 641 -7.48 1.39 -5.11
CA HIS A 641 -6.17 1.13 -4.52
C HIS A 641 -5.04 1.76 -5.35
N TRP A 642 -5.26 3.00 -5.81
CA TRP A 642 -4.32 3.81 -6.58
C TRP A 642 -3.69 4.88 -5.70
N MET A 643 -2.37 4.91 -5.64
CA MET A 643 -1.61 5.95 -4.97
C MET A 643 -0.40 6.29 -5.84
N TRP A 644 -0.44 7.46 -6.46
CA TRP A 644 0.59 7.90 -7.42
C TRP A 644 1.62 8.75 -6.70
N GLY A 645 2.77 8.15 -6.36
CA GLY A 645 3.70 8.80 -5.42
C GLY A 645 3.01 9.05 -4.08
N ASP A 646 3.27 10.19 -3.44
CA ASP A 646 2.70 10.52 -2.11
C ASP A 646 1.29 11.12 -2.22
N GLY A 647 0.36 10.43 -2.89
CA GLY A 647 -1.02 10.91 -3.10
C GLY A 647 -1.20 11.89 -4.29
N GLY A 648 -0.36 11.76 -5.32
CA GLY A 648 -0.36 12.61 -6.50
C GLY A 648 -1.41 12.29 -7.56
N ALA A 649 -1.19 12.84 -8.77
CA ALA A 649 -1.99 12.56 -9.96
C ALA A 649 -1.15 12.57 -11.24
N TYR A 650 -1.49 11.67 -12.17
CA TYR A 650 -0.96 11.68 -13.53
C TYR A 650 -1.82 12.52 -14.47
N PHE A 651 -1.17 13.27 -15.35
CA PHE A 651 -1.80 14.05 -16.41
C PHE A 651 -1.26 13.60 -17.76
N ILE A 652 -2.11 12.98 -18.57
CA ILE A 652 -1.79 12.55 -19.93
C ILE A 652 -2.31 13.61 -20.88
N THR A 653 -1.43 14.22 -21.66
CA THR A 653 -1.76 15.32 -22.58
C THR A 653 -1.34 15.04 -24.01
N ILE A 654 -1.93 15.77 -24.97
CA ILE A 654 -1.61 15.65 -26.39
C ILE A 654 -1.81 16.98 -27.12
N SER A 655 -1.04 17.25 -28.17
CA SER A 655 -1.27 18.44 -28.99
C SER A 655 -2.61 18.35 -29.77
N PRO A 656 -3.31 19.47 -30.02
CA PRO A 656 -4.51 19.49 -30.86
C PRO A 656 -4.28 18.86 -32.24
N ARG A 657 -3.10 19.08 -32.82
CA ARG A 657 -2.72 18.52 -34.12
C ARG A 657 -2.64 17.00 -34.09
N ASP A 658 -2.02 16.43 -33.06
CA ASP A 658 -1.84 14.98 -32.93
C ASP A 658 -3.15 14.29 -32.62
N LEU A 659 -3.97 14.87 -31.74
CA LEU A 659 -5.32 14.40 -31.46
C LEU A 659 -6.20 14.40 -32.71
N ALA A 660 -6.17 15.49 -33.48
CA ALA A 660 -6.92 15.60 -34.73
C ALA A 660 -6.50 14.56 -35.79
N GLN A 661 -5.28 14.01 -35.68
CA GLN A 661 -4.72 13.00 -36.59
C GLN A 661 -4.74 11.58 -36.02
N GLY A 662 -5.21 11.40 -34.78
CA GLY A 662 -5.18 10.12 -34.09
C GLY A 662 -3.77 9.61 -33.76
N ARG A 663 -2.77 10.50 -33.63
CA ARG A 663 -1.38 10.15 -33.30
C ARG A 663 -1.17 10.04 -31.80
N PHE A 664 -1.82 9.05 -31.21
CA PHE A 664 -1.81 8.82 -29.76
C PHE A 664 -0.46 8.35 -29.20
N ASP A 665 0.46 7.95 -30.07
CA ASP A 665 1.87 7.69 -29.74
C ASP A 665 2.66 8.96 -29.38
N GLN A 666 2.09 10.15 -29.62
CA GLN A 666 2.65 11.46 -29.25
C GLN A 666 2.08 12.01 -27.94
N ALA A 667 1.37 11.19 -27.16
CA ALA A 667 0.90 11.61 -25.85
C ALA A 667 2.08 11.79 -24.87
N GLU A 668 1.98 12.79 -24.01
CA GLU A 668 2.92 13.09 -22.94
C GLU A 668 2.26 12.77 -21.59
N ILE A 669 3.06 12.46 -20.58
CA ILE A 669 2.60 12.21 -19.21
C ILE A 669 3.39 13.09 -18.24
N ARG A 670 2.73 13.55 -17.19
CA ARG A 670 3.32 14.27 -16.07
C ARG A 670 2.76 13.75 -14.76
N LEU A 671 3.59 13.57 -13.74
CA LEU A 671 3.17 13.30 -12.38
C LEU A 671 3.29 14.57 -11.53
N GLU A 672 2.25 14.90 -10.77
CA GLU A 672 2.37 15.92 -9.72
C GLU A 672 2.04 15.33 -8.35
N LEU A 673 2.81 15.73 -7.34
CA LEU A 673 2.64 15.33 -5.95
C LEU A 673 2.06 16.49 -5.11
N PRO A 674 1.39 16.23 -3.97
CA PRO A 674 0.74 17.26 -3.15
C PRO A 674 1.59 18.44 -2.67
#